data_AF-E4XV44-F1
#
_entry.id   AF-E4XV44-F1
#
_cell.length_a   1.000
_cell.length_b   1.000
_cell.length_c   1.000
_cell.angle_alpha   90.00
_cell.angle_beta   90.00
_cell.angle_gamma   90.00
#
_symmetry.space_group_name_H-M   'P 1'
#
loop_
_entity.id
_entity.type
_entity.pdbx_description
1 polymer ?
#
loop_
_entity_poly.entity_id
_entity_poly.type
_entity_poly.pdbx_seq_one_letter_code
_entity_poly.pdbx_strand_id
1 'polypeptide(L)'
;MRFLLIIFINLAQAALRQRETCNDQEINNECLVVCDGEFFECTKNCENSECSRKCFEELDVCENSCPCGADCPTGCVDCPEHPLCEDECEDAQLNNEEYQICLNEAIYELDFCLKTCPPEIGCHDSCYENYTQMLFLCPCIEQETTTTTEISTTTTEIMPIEPCDVFILVIPRVLDESYLQSGDGSSQISATINAPDNDYARYASHALVNGKLHIFGGNSDVTKIARLDDCTLNELTVRLNEGRNSGHAALSIENGKKALICFGNYYGNQKTCDIFDGSTTVSSFSADSTHYHGGLGLYKNQPASVGCYDEEHQKAETLSASGWTALPDHPKRISVHSLVGLENQSMLLIGGQDWGNDGAYQSGIWQLKEKIGIKSANFCRPTIKDLPFTSDICLKTCTPDIDCHNSCYARYSQQLFLCPCFGKETTTTTTDVSTVTMTTTDLTPIEPSDVFILVIPYYVDESYLQSGDGISQISATINAPENNYADNAAHALVNGKLHIFGGYYDGTKIARLDDCTLNELPVRLNEERNRGHAALSIENGKKALICFGPSGDNRKTCEIFDGSTTVSTFAADSTHKYGGLGLYKNQPASVGCWSEKHQKAEMLSSTGWIALPDHPKLIYYHSLVGLENQSLLLIGGRDYGNGGAAQSGIWRLKNENWNKIGDLLQADYEGSAIYIGRSIYYFGYNSPFAIQRLDLNETEDLQNVSRIGNQPSQYFLPVLFKTVSDYCI
;
A
#
# COMPACT_ATOMS: atom_id res chain seq x y z
N MET A 1 -59.36 -33.33 -40.96
CA MET A 1 -58.64 -33.87 -39.78
C MET A 1 -57.18 -34.20 -40.07
N ARG A 2 -56.82 -34.93 -41.14
CA ARG A 2 -55.39 -35.19 -41.47
C ARG A 2 -54.54 -33.96 -41.80
N PHE A 3 -55.11 -32.93 -42.45
CA PHE A 3 -54.38 -31.70 -42.78
C PHE A 3 -54.08 -30.81 -41.57
N LEU A 4 -54.99 -30.77 -40.58
CA LEU A 4 -54.76 -30.06 -39.31
C LEU A 4 -53.72 -30.79 -38.45
N LEU A 5 -53.72 -32.13 -38.43
CA LEU A 5 -52.71 -32.91 -37.71
C LEU A 5 -51.29 -32.70 -38.26
N ILE A 6 -51.14 -32.57 -39.59
CA ILE A 6 -49.84 -32.33 -40.23
C ILE A 6 -49.34 -30.91 -39.94
N ILE A 7 -50.23 -29.91 -39.86
CA ILE A 7 -49.87 -28.54 -39.48
C ILE A 7 -49.43 -28.48 -38.01
N PHE A 8 -50.14 -29.15 -37.10
CA PHE A 8 -49.74 -29.23 -35.69
C PHE A 8 -48.45 -30.04 -35.47
N ILE A 9 -48.22 -31.11 -36.23
CA ILE A 9 -46.96 -31.89 -36.16
C ILE A 9 -45.78 -31.09 -36.72
N ASN A 10 -45.97 -30.33 -37.82
CA ASN A 10 -44.91 -29.50 -38.38
C ASN A 10 -44.61 -28.25 -37.52
N LEU A 11 -45.60 -27.67 -36.85
CA LEU A 11 -45.40 -26.59 -35.87
C LEU A 11 -44.71 -27.11 -34.59
N ALA A 12 -45.09 -28.29 -34.10
CA ALA A 12 -44.42 -28.93 -32.97
C ALA A 12 -42.98 -29.36 -33.31
N GLN A 13 -42.72 -29.87 -34.52
CA GLN A 13 -41.36 -30.19 -34.99
C GLN A 13 -40.50 -28.96 -35.28
N ALA A 14 -41.09 -27.81 -35.63
CA ALA A 14 -40.38 -26.55 -35.77
C ALA A 14 -40.02 -25.94 -34.41
N ALA A 15 -40.92 -26.00 -33.42
CA ALA A 15 -40.65 -25.58 -32.04
C ALA A 15 -39.62 -26.49 -31.34
N LEU A 16 -39.64 -27.80 -31.60
CA LEU A 16 -38.60 -28.73 -31.11
C LEU A 16 -37.25 -28.57 -31.82
N ARG A 17 -37.20 -28.04 -33.06
CA ARG A 17 -35.94 -27.79 -33.78
C ARG A 17 -35.19 -26.53 -33.32
N GLN A 18 -35.88 -25.53 -32.78
CA GLN A 18 -35.22 -24.36 -32.17
C GLN A 18 -34.62 -24.68 -30.79
N ARG A 19 -35.21 -25.65 -30.07
CA ARG A 19 -34.75 -26.06 -28.73
C ARG A 19 -33.49 -26.95 -28.74
N GLU A 20 -33.01 -27.40 -29.90
CA GLU A 20 -31.77 -28.18 -30.05
C GLU A 20 -30.58 -27.36 -30.60
N THR A 21 -30.76 -26.06 -30.88
CA THR A 21 -29.73 -25.22 -31.55
C THR A 21 -29.22 -24.05 -30.71
N CYS A 22 -29.73 -23.87 -29.50
CA CYS A 22 -29.23 -22.84 -28.60
C CYS A 22 -28.07 -23.39 -27.76
N ASN A 23 -26.92 -22.70 -27.77
CA ASN A 23 -25.72 -23.15 -27.03
C ASN A 23 -25.89 -22.99 -25.51
N ASP A 24 -26.81 -22.12 -25.06
CA ASP A 24 -26.99 -21.74 -23.65
C ASP A 24 -28.15 -22.48 -22.96
N GLN A 25 -28.37 -23.75 -23.34
CA GLN A 25 -29.53 -24.52 -22.88
C GLN A 25 -29.52 -24.79 -21.36
N GLU A 26 -28.36 -24.79 -20.72
CA GLU A 26 -28.22 -24.94 -19.26
C GLU A 26 -28.71 -23.68 -18.52
N ILE A 27 -28.32 -22.50 -19.01
CA ILE A 27 -28.77 -21.19 -18.52
C ILE A 27 -30.29 -21.03 -18.72
N ASN A 28 -30.83 -21.48 -19.85
CA ASN A 28 -32.27 -21.52 -20.09
C ASN A 28 -33.00 -22.31 -19.00
N ASN A 29 -32.48 -23.48 -18.62
CA ASN A 29 -33.12 -24.33 -17.62
C ASN A 29 -33.12 -23.67 -16.23
N GLU A 30 -32.04 -22.98 -15.85
CA GLU A 30 -31.99 -22.23 -14.58
C GLU A 30 -33.01 -21.08 -14.56
N CYS A 31 -33.12 -20.35 -15.67
CA CYS A 31 -34.12 -19.28 -15.82
C CYS A 31 -35.56 -19.81 -15.67
N LEU A 32 -35.88 -20.93 -16.32
CA LEU A 32 -37.21 -21.54 -16.24
C LEU A 32 -37.56 -22.00 -14.81
N VAL A 33 -36.58 -22.47 -14.03
CA VAL A 33 -36.79 -22.84 -12.61
C VAL A 33 -37.17 -21.62 -11.77
N VAL A 34 -36.58 -20.44 -12.06
CA VAL A 34 -36.96 -19.19 -11.38
C VAL A 34 -38.38 -18.77 -11.76
N CYS A 35 -38.72 -18.80 -13.06
CA CYS A 35 -40.07 -18.49 -13.54
C CYS A 35 -41.15 -19.39 -12.90
N ASP A 36 -40.88 -20.70 -12.79
CA ASP A 36 -41.76 -21.66 -12.11
C ASP A 36 -41.93 -21.34 -10.62
N GLY A 37 -40.84 -20.90 -9.97
CA GLY A 37 -40.85 -20.47 -8.56
C GLY A 37 -41.71 -19.23 -8.32
N GLU A 38 -41.57 -18.20 -9.15
CA GLU A 38 -42.36 -16.97 -9.08
C GLU A 38 -43.84 -17.22 -9.38
N PHE A 39 -44.13 -18.08 -10.37
CA PHE A 39 -45.49 -18.50 -10.66
C PHE A 39 -46.14 -19.26 -9.49
N PHE A 40 -45.38 -20.14 -8.82
CA PHE A 40 -45.87 -20.86 -7.65
C PHE A 40 -46.18 -19.90 -6.48
N GLU A 41 -45.34 -18.89 -6.23
CA GLU A 41 -45.63 -17.86 -5.24
C GLU A 41 -46.85 -17.00 -5.62
N CYS A 42 -46.94 -16.58 -6.88
CA CYS A 42 -48.07 -15.77 -7.38
C CYS A 42 -49.40 -16.50 -7.20
N THR A 43 -49.46 -17.77 -7.63
CA THR A 43 -50.70 -18.57 -7.56
C THR A 43 -51.10 -18.94 -6.14
N LYS A 44 -50.13 -19.12 -5.22
CA LYS A 44 -50.39 -19.36 -3.79
C LYS A 44 -51.15 -18.20 -3.13
N ASN A 45 -50.96 -16.98 -3.63
CA ASN A 45 -51.57 -15.76 -3.09
C ASN A 45 -52.85 -15.33 -3.84
N CYS A 46 -53.35 -16.14 -4.78
CA CYS A 46 -54.53 -15.80 -5.59
C CYS A 46 -55.86 -16.33 -5.01
N GLU A 47 -56.84 -15.44 -4.88
CA GLU A 47 -58.18 -15.76 -4.35
C GLU A 47 -59.27 -15.98 -5.42
N ASN A 48 -58.98 -15.71 -6.70
CA ASN A 48 -59.95 -15.84 -7.80
C ASN A 48 -59.30 -16.19 -9.14
N SER A 49 -60.14 -16.59 -10.11
CA SER A 49 -59.69 -17.02 -11.44
C SER A 49 -59.08 -15.89 -12.30
N GLU A 50 -59.37 -14.63 -12.00
CA GLU A 50 -58.80 -13.49 -12.71
C GLU A 50 -57.35 -13.23 -12.26
N CYS A 51 -57.06 -13.42 -10.97
CA CYS A 51 -55.72 -13.41 -10.41
C CYS A 51 -54.87 -14.54 -10.99
N SER A 52 -55.41 -15.77 -11.04
CA SER A 52 -54.69 -16.90 -11.65
C SER A 52 -54.34 -16.65 -13.11
N ARG A 53 -55.23 -16.01 -13.88
CA ARG A 53 -54.96 -15.66 -15.28
C ARG A 53 -53.78 -14.68 -15.40
N LYS A 54 -53.65 -13.71 -14.50
CA LYS A 54 -52.53 -12.78 -14.48
C LYS A 54 -51.20 -13.47 -14.16
N CYS A 55 -51.18 -14.39 -13.19
CA CYS A 55 -49.97 -15.18 -12.91
C CYS A 55 -49.55 -16.02 -14.13
N PHE A 56 -50.49 -16.57 -14.90
CA PHE A 56 -50.17 -17.29 -16.13
C PHE A 56 -49.64 -16.36 -17.24
N GLU A 57 -50.13 -15.12 -17.32
CA GLU A 57 -49.60 -14.11 -18.25
C GLU A 57 -48.19 -13.67 -17.87
N GLU A 58 -47.89 -13.57 -16.57
CA GLU A 58 -46.55 -13.24 -16.06
C GLU A 58 -45.54 -14.39 -16.26
N LEU A 59 -45.99 -15.65 -16.10
CA LEU A 59 -45.17 -16.83 -16.40
C LEU A 59 -44.76 -16.86 -17.88
N ASP A 60 -45.71 -16.64 -18.80
CA ASP A 60 -45.44 -16.65 -20.24
C ASP A 60 -44.43 -15.55 -20.63
N VAL A 61 -44.52 -14.37 -20.01
CA VAL A 61 -43.54 -13.28 -20.22
C VAL A 61 -42.16 -13.67 -19.70
N CYS A 62 -42.08 -14.28 -18.51
CA CYS A 62 -40.81 -14.73 -17.91
C CYS A 62 -40.13 -15.80 -18.79
N GLU A 63 -40.86 -16.86 -19.17
CA GLU A 63 -40.33 -17.95 -19.98
C GLU A 63 -39.89 -17.48 -21.38
N ASN A 64 -40.59 -16.50 -21.96
CA ASN A 64 -40.23 -15.94 -23.26
C ASN A 64 -38.95 -15.09 -23.18
N SER A 65 -38.71 -14.39 -22.07
CA SER A 65 -37.54 -13.52 -21.86
C SER A 65 -36.25 -14.25 -21.50
N CYS A 66 -36.33 -15.51 -21.07
CA CYS A 66 -35.16 -16.32 -20.76
C CYS A 66 -34.25 -16.53 -21.98
N PRO A 67 -32.91 -16.69 -21.80
CA PRO A 67 -32.00 -17.07 -22.89
C PRO A 67 -32.48 -18.38 -23.52
N CYS A 68 -32.50 -18.49 -24.86
CA CYS A 68 -33.13 -19.56 -25.63
C CYS A 68 -34.69 -19.56 -25.62
N GLY A 69 -35.31 -18.55 -25.03
CA GLY A 69 -36.76 -18.27 -25.06
C GLY A 69 -37.21 -17.59 -26.35
N ALA A 70 -38.51 -17.26 -26.46
CA ALA A 70 -39.06 -16.68 -27.68
C ALA A 70 -38.50 -15.28 -28.00
N ASP A 71 -38.12 -14.52 -26.98
CA ASP A 71 -37.53 -13.18 -27.12
C ASP A 71 -36.00 -13.22 -27.34
N CYS A 72 -35.35 -14.33 -26.99
CA CYS A 72 -33.89 -14.55 -27.06
C CYS A 72 -33.52 -15.89 -27.74
N PRO A 73 -33.91 -16.13 -29.01
CA PRO A 73 -33.82 -17.44 -29.66
C PRO A 73 -32.39 -17.98 -29.87
N THR A 74 -31.34 -17.16 -29.81
CA THR A 74 -29.94 -17.61 -29.90
C THR A 74 -29.17 -17.60 -28.57
N GLY A 75 -29.86 -17.43 -27.44
CA GLY A 75 -29.26 -17.51 -26.11
C GLY A 75 -28.71 -16.17 -25.64
N CYS A 76 -27.51 -16.18 -25.08
CA CYS A 76 -26.85 -15.00 -24.53
C CYS A 76 -26.24 -14.09 -25.59
N VAL A 77 -26.12 -14.58 -26.84
CA VAL A 77 -25.62 -13.80 -27.99
C VAL A 77 -26.58 -12.66 -28.38
N ASP A 78 -27.89 -12.88 -28.31
CA ASP A 78 -28.94 -11.90 -28.65
C ASP A 78 -29.61 -11.28 -27.42
N CYS A 79 -29.30 -11.76 -26.21
CA CYS A 79 -29.76 -11.19 -24.94
C CYS A 79 -28.62 -10.97 -23.93
N PRO A 80 -27.60 -10.13 -24.27
CA PRO A 80 -26.47 -9.85 -23.38
C PRO A 80 -26.86 -9.02 -22.15
N GLU A 81 -28.01 -8.33 -22.17
CA GLU A 81 -28.52 -7.60 -21.00
C GLU A 81 -29.35 -8.49 -20.06
N HIS A 82 -29.55 -9.77 -20.40
CA HIS A 82 -30.27 -10.69 -19.53
C HIS A 82 -29.40 -11.02 -18.30
N PRO A 83 -29.89 -10.93 -17.05
CA PRO A 83 -29.08 -11.08 -15.83
C PRO A 83 -28.36 -12.42 -15.64
N LEU A 84 -28.61 -13.40 -16.51
CA LEU A 84 -28.00 -14.74 -16.49
C LEU A 84 -26.96 -14.93 -17.62
N CYS A 85 -26.76 -13.91 -18.46
CA CYS A 85 -25.80 -13.93 -19.56
C CYS A 85 -24.59 -13.09 -19.18
N GLU A 86 -23.60 -13.73 -18.57
CA GLU A 86 -22.34 -13.13 -18.12
C GLU A 86 -21.26 -13.35 -19.19
N ASP A 87 -20.43 -12.34 -19.45
CA ASP A 87 -19.41 -12.38 -20.50
C ASP A 87 -18.25 -13.30 -20.06
N GLU A 88 -18.04 -14.45 -20.72
CA GLU A 88 -17.07 -15.51 -20.32
C GLU A 88 -15.59 -15.07 -20.31
N CYS A 89 -15.30 -13.86 -20.79
CA CYS A 89 -13.97 -13.25 -20.78
C CYS A 89 -13.83 -12.11 -19.75
N GLU A 90 -14.93 -11.61 -19.19
CA GLU A 90 -14.90 -10.67 -18.08
C GLU A 90 -14.50 -11.46 -16.83
N ASP A 91 -13.43 -11.03 -16.16
CA ASP A 91 -12.82 -11.77 -15.05
C ASP A 91 -12.41 -13.22 -15.38
N ALA A 92 -11.92 -13.49 -16.60
CA ALA A 92 -11.44 -14.82 -17.03
C ALA A 92 -10.45 -15.49 -16.04
N GLN A 93 -9.71 -14.69 -15.27
CA GLN A 93 -8.84 -15.14 -14.18
C GLN A 93 -9.59 -15.84 -13.03
N LEU A 94 -10.90 -15.61 -12.87
CA LEU A 94 -11.76 -16.10 -11.80
C LEU A 94 -12.77 -17.15 -12.29
N ASN A 95 -13.36 -16.93 -13.46
CA ASN A 95 -14.52 -17.71 -13.94
C ASN A 95 -14.22 -18.62 -15.15
N ASN A 96 -13.05 -18.51 -15.79
CA ASN A 96 -12.71 -19.30 -16.98
C ASN A 96 -11.64 -20.35 -16.67
N GLU A 97 -12.06 -21.59 -16.45
CA GLU A 97 -11.17 -22.71 -16.08
C GLU A 97 -10.14 -23.01 -17.20
N GLU A 98 -10.51 -22.87 -18.47
CA GLU A 98 -9.58 -23.10 -19.59
C GLU A 98 -8.48 -22.03 -19.67
N TYR A 99 -8.82 -20.76 -19.41
CA TYR A 99 -7.85 -19.67 -19.30
C TYR A 99 -6.91 -19.90 -18.12
N GLN A 100 -7.44 -20.24 -16.94
CA GLN A 100 -6.65 -20.51 -15.74
C GLN A 100 -5.67 -21.66 -15.95
N ILE A 101 -6.11 -22.75 -16.59
CA ILE A 101 -5.24 -23.90 -16.91
C ILE A 101 -4.11 -23.46 -17.84
N CYS A 102 -4.43 -22.75 -18.93
CA CYS A 102 -3.43 -22.30 -19.88
C CYS A 102 -2.41 -21.32 -19.27
N LEU A 103 -2.88 -20.35 -18.49
CA LEU A 103 -2.04 -19.38 -17.79
C LEU A 103 -1.10 -20.08 -16.80
N ASN A 104 -1.62 -21.00 -16.00
CA ASN A 104 -0.82 -21.76 -15.03
C ASN A 104 0.23 -22.65 -15.71
N GLU A 105 -0.09 -23.24 -16.87
CA GLU A 105 0.86 -24.02 -17.67
C GLU A 105 1.99 -23.14 -18.23
N ALA A 106 1.66 -21.95 -18.74
CA ALA A 106 2.67 -20.99 -19.20
C ALA A 106 3.58 -20.51 -18.06
N ILE A 107 3.01 -20.21 -16.88
CA ILE A 107 3.77 -19.79 -15.69
C ILE A 107 4.68 -20.93 -15.20
N TYR A 108 4.18 -22.16 -15.17
CA TYR A 108 4.97 -23.33 -14.77
C TYR A 108 6.20 -23.53 -15.67
N GLU A 109 6.01 -23.43 -16.99
CA GLU A 109 7.10 -23.54 -17.96
C GLU A 109 8.10 -22.39 -17.86
N LEU A 110 7.64 -21.17 -17.56
CA LEU A 110 8.51 -20.03 -17.27
C LEU A 110 9.37 -20.28 -16.01
N ASP A 111 8.75 -20.67 -14.90
CA ASP A 111 9.44 -20.96 -13.64
C ASP A 111 10.46 -22.11 -13.80
N PHE A 112 10.08 -23.16 -14.53
CA PHE A 112 10.98 -24.27 -14.87
C PHE A 112 12.16 -23.80 -15.73
N CYS A 113 11.90 -22.97 -16.74
CA CYS A 113 12.92 -22.39 -17.61
C CYS A 113 13.90 -21.48 -16.82
N LEU A 114 13.39 -20.60 -15.96
CA LEU A 114 14.20 -19.70 -15.14
C LEU A 114 15.05 -20.47 -14.09
N LYS A 115 14.52 -21.55 -13.51
CA LYS A 115 15.28 -22.41 -12.58
C LYS A 115 16.39 -23.22 -13.24
N THR A 116 16.24 -23.52 -14.53
CA THR A 116 17.23 -24.29 -15.29
C THR A 116 18.16 -23.41 -16.13
N CYS A 117 17.84 -22.12 -16.27
CA CYS A 117 18.68 -21.15 -16.96
C CYS A 117 19.95 -20.80 -16.15
N PRO A 118 21.13 -20.79 -16.82
CA PRO A 118 22.31 -20.12 -16.28
C PRO A 118 22.05 -18.61 -16.10
N PRO A 119 22.80 -17.91 -15.22
CA PRO A 119 22.65 -16.47 -14.94
C PRO A 119 23.22 -15.59 -16.07
N GLU A 120 22.93 -15.93 -17.32
CA GLU A 120 23.27 -15.18 -18.52
C GLU A 120 22.00 -14.52 -19.07
N ILE A 121 22.05 -13.22 -19.37
CA ILE A 121 20.92 -12.39 -19.80
C ILE A 121 20.12 -13.03 -20.95
N GLY A 122 20.81 -13.61 -21.95
CA GLY A 122 20.15 -14.19 -23.13
C GLY A 122 19.31 -15.45 -22.85
N CYS A 123 19.56 -16.16 -21.75
CA CYS A 123 18.77 -17.33 -21.38
C CYS A 123 17.41 -16.92 -20.81
N HIS A 124 17.41 -15.90 -19.94
CA HIS A 124 16.19 -15.37 -19.35
C HIS A 124 15.30 -14.72 -20.42
N ASP A 125 15.88 -13.96 -21.36
CA ASP A 125 15.15 -13.36 -22.49
C ASP A 125 14.42 -14.44 -23.30
N SER A 126 15.07 -15.59 -23.57
CA SER A 126 14.45 -16.71 -24.26
C SER A 126 13.33 -17.38 -23.46
N CYS A 127 13.42 -17.43 -22.12
CA CYS A 127 12.35 -17.95 -21.27
C CYS A 127 11.11 -17.06 -21.30
N TYR A 128 11.30 -15.74 -21.24
CA TYR A 128 10.20 -14.78 -21.32
C TYR A 128 9.58 -14.72 -22.72
N GLU A 129 10.38 -14.87 -23.78
CA GLU A 129 9.86 -14.95 -25.15
C GLU A 129 8.98 -16.20 -25.34
N ASN A 130 9.39 -17.35 -24.80
CA ASN A 130 8.58 -18.57 -24.85
C ASN A 130 7.30 -18.46 -24.02
N TYR A 131 7.37 -17.89 -22.81
CA TYR A 131 6.21 -17.58 -21.98
C TYR A 131 5.19 -16.70 -22.71
N THR A 132 5.68 -15.64 -23.37
CA THR A 132 4.83 -14.73 -24.15
C THR A 132 4.15 -15.45 -25.32
N GLN A 133 4.84 -16.38 -25.98
CA GLN A 133 4.23 -17.21 -27.04
C GLN A 133 3.19 -18.19 -26.52
N MET A 134 3.38 -18.76 -25.32
CA MET A 134 2.40 -19.64 -24.67
C MET A 134 1.14 -18.86 -24.26
N LEU A 135 1.29 -17.66 -23.72
CA LEU A 135 0.17 -16.77 -23.43
C LEU A 135 -0.63 -16.43 -24.68
N PHE A 136 0.03 -16.23 -25.82
CA PHE A 136 -0.64 -15.93 -27.09
C PHE A 136 -1.57 -17.05 -27.61
N LEU A 137 -1.45 -18.25 -27.03
CA LEU A 137 -2.29 -19.41 -27.36
C LEU A 137 -3.42 -19.64 -26.35
N CYS A 138 -3.47 -18.88 -25.25
CA CYS A 138 -4.52 -19.02 -24.25
C CYS A 138 -5.85 -18.40 -24.74
N PRO A 139 -7.00 -18.99 -24.38
CA PRO A 139 -8.31 -18.35 -24.61
C PRO A 139 -8.36 -16.98 -23.93
N CYS A 140 -9.26 -16.08 -24.32
CA CYS A 140 -9.42 -14.75 -23.70
C CYS A 140 -8.23 -13.78 -23.84
N ILE A 141 -7.13 -14.15 -24.53
CA ILE A 141 -6.03 -13.24 -24.90
C ILE A 141 -6.24 -12.77 -26.34
N GLU A 142 -6.53 -11.48 -26.53
CA GLU A 142 -6.80 -10.91 -27.86
C GLU A 142 -5.57 -11.06 -28.78
N GLN A 143 -5.79 -11.64 -29.96
CA GLN A 143 -4.79 -11.68 -31.02
C GLN A 143 -4.77 -10.34 -31.76
N GLU A 144 -3.70 -9.56 -31.58
CA GLU A 144 -3.37 -8.52 -32.56
C GLU A 144 -3.02 -9.19 -33.89
N THR A 145 -4.01 -9.31 -34.76
CA THR A 145 -3.79 -9.69 -36.15
C THR A 145 -3.05 -8.56 -36.84
N THR A 146 -1.75 -8.75 -37.04
CA THR A 146 -0.90 -7.89 -37.88
C THR A 146 -1.55 -7.69 -39.25
N THR A 147 -2.13 -6.52 -39.51
CA THR A 147 -2.19 -5.97 -40.87
C THR A 147 -2.24 -4.45 -40.86
N THR A 148 -1.15 -3.87 -41.36
CA THR A 148 -1.02 -2.52 -41.97
C THR A 148 -1.04 -1.31 -41.04
N THR A 149 0.17 -0.88 -40.69
CA THR A 149 0.68 0.51 -40.74
C THR A 149 -0.37 1.63 -40.72
N GLU A 150 -0.66 2.18 -39.54
CA GLU A 150 -0.64 3.64 -39.29
C GLU A 150 -0.24 3.90 -37.82
N ILE A 151 0.64 4.87 -37.65
CA ILE A 151 1.25 5.27 -36.37
C ILE A 151 0.18 5.94 -35.52
N SER A 152 -0.29 5.26 -34.46
CA SER A 152 -1.05 5.89 -33.38
C SER A 152 -0.28 5.72 -32.08
N THR A 153 0.11 6.84 -31.50
CA THR A 153 0.86 6.95 -30.25
C THR A 153 -0.03 6.55 -29.08
N THR A 154 0.04 5.30 -28.63
CA THR A 154 -0.50 4.91 -27.33
C THR A 154 0.45 5.41 -26.24
N THR A 155 -0.11 6.25 -25.38
CA THR A 155 0.56 6.77 -24.19
C THR A 155 0.52 5.63 -23.18
N THR A 156 1.68 5.01 -22.92
CA THR A 156 1.85 4.09 -21.81
C THR A 156 1.47 4.85 -20.54
N GLU A 157 0.41 4.44 -19.85
CA GLU A 157 0.19 4.89 -18.47
C GLU A 157 1.38 4.37 -17.65
N ILE A 158 2.27 5.29 -17.31
CA ILE A 158 3.39 5.02 -16.43
C ILE A 158 2.76 4.83 -15.05
N MET A 159 2.61 3.59 -14.61
CA MET A 159 2.37 3.32 -13.19
C MET A 159 3.47 4.05 -12.39
N PRO A 160 3.12 4.83 -11.35
CA PRO A 160 4.12 5.50 -10.54
C PRO A 160 5.09 4.45 -10.00
N ILE A 161 6.38 4.63 -10.25
CA ILE A 161 7.40 3.79 -9.63
C ILE A 161 7.32 4.04 -8.12
N GLU A 162 6.98 3.01 -7.35
CA GLU A 162 6.97 3.07 -5.88
C GLU A 162 8.37 3.49 -5.40
N PRO A 163 8.50 4.52 -4.53
CA PRO A 163 9.81 4.98 -4.07
C PRO A 163 10.68 3.91 -3.40
N CYS A 164 10.08 2.85 -2.85
CA CYS A 164 10.78 1.71 -2.26
C CYS A 164 11.44 0.78 -3.31
N ASP A 165 10.93 0.76 -4.55
CA ASP A 165 11.52 0.01 -5.67
C ASP A 165 12.73 0.73 -6.30
N VAL A 166 12.99 1.97 -5.89
CA VAL A 166 14.11 2.78 -6.36
C VAL A 166 15.30 2.63 -5.42
N PHE A 167 16.46 2.18 -5.92
CA PHE A 167 17.72 2.24 -5.17
C PHE A 167 18.69 3.22 -5.82
N ILE A 168 19.15 4.17 -5.03
CA ILE A 168 20.06 5.24 -5.43
C ILE A 168 21.46 4.87 -4.94
N LEU A 169 22.39 4.62 -5.86
CA LEU A 169 23.80 4.43 -5.52
C LEU A 169 24.43 5.79 -5.15
N VAL A 170 24.84 5.91 -3.89
CA VAL A 170 25.57 7.05 -3.35
C VAL A 170 27.04 6.70 -3.22
N ILE A 171 27.88 7.42 -3.96
CA ILE A 171 29.34 7.31 -3.92
C ILE A 171 29.89 8.61 -3.30
N PRO A 172 30.21 8.63 -1.99
CA PRO A 172 30.74 9.80 -1.33
C PRO A 172 32.23 9.99 -1.68
N ARG A 173 32.87 10.98 -1.04
CA ARG A 173 34.29 11.25 -1.21
C ARG A 173 35.15 10.01 -0.94
N VAL A 174 34.85 9.29 0.14
CA VAL A 174 35.57 8.10 0.59
C VAL A 174 34.80 6.88 0.08
N LEU A 175 35.36 6.11 -0.87
CA LEU A 175 34.64 5.03 -1.53
C LEU A 175 34.16 3.92 -0.59
N ASP A 176 34.90 3.64 0.48
CA ASP A 176 34.50 2.67 1.51
C ASP A 176 33.20 3.07 2.25
N GLU A 177 32.81 4.34 2.17
CA GLU A 177 31.55 4.85 2.74
C GLU A 177 30.40 4.81 1.72
N SER A 178 30.57 4.18 0.55
CA SER A 178 29.51 4.09 -0.48
C SER A 178 28.33 3.24 -0.02
N TYR A 179 27.14 3.57 -0.52
CA TYR A 179 25.90 2.87 -0.16
C TYR A 179 24.83 2.96 -1.23
N LEU A 180 23.89 2.03 -1.22
CA LEU A 180 22.60 2.12 -1.90
C LEU A 180 21.58 2.68 -0.90
N GLN A 181 20.84 3.70 -1.32
CA GLN A 181 19.78 4.34 -0.56
C GLN A 181 18.44 4.04 -1.26
N SER A 182 17.48 3.46 -0.57
CA SER A 182 16.13 3.36 -1.16
C SER A 182 15.53 4.76 -1.35
N GLY A 183 14.72 4.93 -2.40
CA GLY A 183 14.16 6.22 -2.82
C GLY A 183 13.17 6.82 -1.82
N ASP A 184 12.58 5.99 -0.97
CA ASP A 184 11.76 6.36 0.19
C ASP A 184 12.60 6.80 1.42
N GLY A 185 13.92 6.61 1.39
CA GLY A 185 14.81 6.90 2.51
C GLY A 185 14.90 5.81 3.58
N SER A 186 14.12 4.73 3.49
CA SER A 186 13.94 3.73 4.57
C SER A 186 15.17 2.83 4.79
N SER A 187 15.94 2.56 3.74
CA SER A 187 17.04 1.60 3.78
C SER A 187 18.33 2.17 3.20
N GLN A 188 19.43 1.80 3.86
CA GLN A 188 20.78 2.13 3.41
C GLN A 188 21.65 0.88 3.48
N ILE A 189 22.11 0.39 2.33
CA ILE A 189 22.94 -0.82 2.22
C ILE A 189 24.34 -0.40 1.82
N SER A 190 25.36 -0.81 2.57
CA SER A 190 26.76 -0.54 2.19
C SER A 190 27.07 -1.12 0.80
N ALA A 191 27.66 -0.30 -0.07
CA ALA A 191 28.09 -0.69 -1.40
C ALA A 191 29.62 -0.67 -1.45
N THR A 192 30.22 -1.74 -1.94
CA THR A 192 31.69 -1.80 -2.12
C THR A 192 32.03 -1.38 -3.53
N ILE A 193 32.73 -0.25 -3.68
CA ILE A 193 33.21 0.25 -4.97
C ILE A 193 34.73 0.16 -5.03
N ASN A 194 35.25 -0.54 -6.03
CA ASN A 194 36.69 -0.68 -6.23
C ASN A 194 37.21 0.46 -7.11
N ALA A 195 38.32 1.10 -6.72
CA ALA A 195 39.04 2.08 -7.52
C ALA A 195 40.54 2.11 -7.18
N PRO A 196 41.37 2.83 -7.94
CA PRO A 196 42.81 2.94 -7.66
C PRO A 196 43.15 3.55 -6.28
N ASP A 197 42.29 4.43 -5.76
CA ASP A 197 42.43 5.04 -4.44
C ASP A 197 41.07 5.31 -3.79
N ASN A 198 41.02 5.42 -2.47
CA ASN A 198 39.77 5.57 -1.72
C ASN A 198 39.14 6.98 -1.86
N ASP A 199 39.91 7.98 -2.31
CA ASP A 199 39.46 9.37 -2.52
C ASP A 199 39.14 9.61 -4.03
N TYR A 200 39.00 8.55 -4.84
CA TYR A 200 38.97 8.65 -6.32
C TYR A 200 37.75 9.41 -6.87
N ALA A 201 36.64 9.40 -6.13
CA ALA A 201 35.42 10.17 -6.45
C ALA A 201 35.46 11.61 -5.92
N ARG A 202 36.48 12.01 -5.16
CA ARG A 202 36.57 13.34 -4.55
C ARG A 202 36.49 14.44 -5.59
N TYR A 203 35.47 15.30 -5.44
CA TYR A 203 35.13 16.42 -6.32
C TYR A 203 34.81 16.04 -7.78
N ALA A 204 34.64 14.75 -8.10
CA ALA A 204 34.18 14.35 -9.42
C ALA A 204 32.67 14.65 -9.58
N SER A 205 32.25 14.96 -10.80
CA SER A 205 30.82 15.01 -11.16
C SER A 205 30.46 13.73 -11.89
N HIS A 206 29.16 13.39 -11.92
CA HIS A 206 28.69 12.17 -12.55
C HIS A 206 27.58 12.43 -13.57
N ALA A 207 27.45 11.53 -14.54
CA ALA A 207 26.31 11.46 -15.44
C ALA A 207 26.16 10.03 -15.97
N LEU A 208 24.94 9.69 -16.42
CA LEU A 208 24.67 8.47 -17.15
C LEU A 208 24.92 8.68 -18.64
N VAL A 209 25.68 7.78 -19.25
CA VAL A 209 25.92 7.73 -20.70
C VAL A 209 25.69 6.31 -21.19
N ASN A 210 24.74 6.14 -22.10
CA ASN A 210 24.27 4.84 -22.62
C ASN A 210 23.94 3.86 -21.48
N GLY A 211 23.20 4.34 -20.47
CA GLY A 211 22.79 3.55 -19.30
C GLY A 211 23.90 3.24 -18.29
N LYS A 212 25.13 3.72 -18.51
CA LYS A 212 26.27 3.46 -17.61
C LYS A 212 26.69 4.71 -16.84
N LEU A 213 26.98 4.54 -15.55
CA LEU A 213 27.49 5.60 -14.69
C LEU A 213 28.94 5.94 -15.06
N HIS A 214 29.17 7.22 -15.34
CA HIS A 214 30.49 7.78 -15.56
C HIS A 214 30.76 8.90 -14.55
N ILE A 215 32.00 9.00 -14.10
CA ILE A 215 32.51 10.13 -13.30
C ILE A 215 33.56 10.90 -14.10
N PHE A 216 33.57 12.21 -13.92
CA PHE A 216 34.34 13.17 -14.71
C PHE A 216 35.17 14.09 -13.82
N GLY A 217 36.46 14.21 -14.13
CA GLY A 217 37.41 15.06 -13.41
C GLY A 217 37.58 14.69 -11.94
N GLY A 218 37.81 15.68 -11.10
CA GLY A 218 38.06 15.54 -9.65
C GLY A 218 39.54 15.65 -9.27
N ASN A 219 39.83 15.41 -8.00
CA ASN A 219 41.16 15.68 -7.43
C ASN A 219 42.24 14.67 -7.86
N SER A 220 41.87 13.41 -8.14
CA SER A 220 42.85 12.39 -8.54
C SER A 220 43.41 12.63 -9.95
N ASP A 221 42.57 13.14 -10.87
CA ASP A 221 42.98 13.67 -12.17
C ASP A 221 41.85 14.56 -12.72
N VAL A 222 42.18 15.82 -12.99
CA VAL A 222 41.23 16.86 -13.41
C VAL A 222 40.65 16.63 -14.81
N THR A 223 41.23 15.73 -15.61
CA THR A 223 40.76 15.42 -16.97
C THR A 223 40.19 14.00 -17.11
N LYS A 224 40.16 13.22 -16.01
CA LYS A 224 39.77 11.81 -16.08
C LYS A 224 38.32 11.61 -16.46
N ILE A 225 38.07 10.49 -17.11
CA ILE A 225 36.75 9.92 -17.34
C ILE A 225 36.84 8.48 -16.87
N ALA A 226 36.05 8.11 -15.86
CA ALA A 226 35.98 6.73 -15.38
C ALA A 226 34.55 6.22 -15.44
N ARG A 227 34.40 4.94 -15.79
CA ARG A 227 33.11 4.26 -15.91
C ARG A 227 32.99 3.21 -14.82
N LEU A 228 31.83 3.11 -14.20
CA LEU A 228 31.54 2.03 -13.26
C LEU A 228 31.14 0.77 -14.06
N ASP A 229 31.95 -0.28 -14.01
CA ASP A 229 31.59 -1.62 -14.48
C ASP A 229 31.86 -2.62 -13.36
N ASP A 230 30.91 -3.53 -13.11
CA ASP A 230 31.05 -4.60 -12.12
C ASP A 230 31.59 -4.10 -10.76
N CYS A 231 30.96 -3.03 -10.25
CA CYS A 231 31.34 -2.32 -9.01
C CYS A 231 32.79 -1.79 -8.99
N THR A 232 33.40 -1.59 -10.15
CA THR A 232 34.79 -1.11 -10.29
C THR A 232 34.84 0.12 -11.18
N LEU A 233 35.46 1.21 -10.70
CA LEU A 233 35.69 2.43 -11.47
C LEU A 233 36.88 2.23 -12.40
N ASN A 234 36.58 2.01 -13.68
CA ASN A 234 37.56 1.82 -14.75
C ASN A 234 37.83 3.15 -15.45
N GLU A 235 39.05 3.64 -15.34
CA GLU A 235 39.50 4.83 -16.06
C GLU A 235 39.59 4.56 -17.57
N LEU A 236 38.98 5.43 -18.37
CA LEU A 236 39.01 5.34 -19.82
C LEU A 236 40.25 6.07 -20.38
N THR A 237 40.65 5.68 -21.60
CA THR A 237 41.77 6.33 -22.30
C THR A 237 41.42 7.74 -22.82
N VAL A 238 40.13 8.01 -23.04
CA VAL A 238 39.60 9.31 -23.42
C VAL A 238 39.59 10.26 -22.23
N ARG A 239 39.91 11.54 -22.49
CA ARG A 239 40.05 12.59 -21.48
C ARG A 239 39.11 13.76 -21.79
N LEU A 240 38.86 14.59 -20.78
CA LEU A 240 38.26 15.90 -20.97
C LEU A 240 39.25 16.84 -21.68
N ASN A 241 38.74 17.78 -22.48
CA ASN A 241 39.60 18.76 -23.16
C ASN A 241 40.11 19.82 -22.18
N GLU A 242 39.31 20.14 -21.17
CA GLU A 242 39.60 21.11 -20.13
C GLU A 242 39.58 20.48 -18.73
N GLY A 243 40.44 20.97 -17.84
CA GLY A 243 40.56 20.45 -16.47
C GLY A 243 39.35 20.81 -15.58
N ARG A 244 38.76 19.80 -14.94
CA ARG A 244 37.64 19.89 -14.01
C ARG A 244 38.05 19.35 -12.64
N ASN A 245 38.53 20.23 -11.75
CA ASN A 245 39.03 19.83 -10.43
C ASN A 245 37.92 19.74 -9.38
N SER A 246 37.13 20.80 -9.25
CA SER A 246 36.03 20.92 -8.28
C SER A 246 34.98 21.90 -8.77
N GLY A 247 33.77 21.82 -8.21
CA GLY A 247 32.67 22.76 -8.47
C GLY A 247 32.13 22.76 -9.91
N HIS A 248 32.61 21.84 -10.74
CA HIS A 248 32.04 21.54 -12.04
C HIS A 248 30.76 20.71 -11.91
N ALA A 249 30.04 20.61 -13.01
CA ALA A 249 28.82 19.84 -13.10
C ALA A 249 28.82 18.96 -14.35
N ALA A 250 28.13 17.82 -14.26
CA ALA A 250 27.88 16.93 -15.38
C ALA A 250 26.38 16.65 -15.46
N LEU A 251 25.85 16.52 -16.68
CA LEU A 251 24.43 16.30 -16.95
C LEU A 251 24.26 15.34 -18.12
N SER A 252 23.41 14.33 -17.96
CA SER A 252 22.98 13.47 -19.07
C SER A 252 22.09 14.26 -20.04
N ILE A 253 22.44 14.23 -21.33
CA ILE A 253 21.73 14.92 -22.41
C ILE A 253 21.40 13.92 -23.53
N GLU A 254 20.55 14.35 -24.48
CA GLU A 254 20.12 13.50 -25.61
C GLU A 254 19.57 12.14 -25.16
N ASN A 255 18.68 12.15 -24.16
CA ASN A 255 18.10 10.95 -23.53
C ASN A 255 19.18 9.97 -23.01
N GLY A 256 20.23 10.51 -22.39
CA GLY A 256 21.30 9.71 -21.80
C GLY A 256 22.31 9.17 -22.80
N LYS A 257 22.26 9.55 -24.09
CA LYS A 257 23.26 9.14 -25.08
C LYS A 257 24.59 9.88 -24.93
N LYS A 258 24.58 11.06 -24.32
CA LYS A 258 25.77 11.89 -24.10
C LYS A 258 25.73 12.54 -22.73
N ALA A 259 26.88 13.01 -22.25
CA ALA A 259 27.00 13.87 -21.08
C ALA A 259 27.55 15.24 -21.47
N LEU A 260 27.00 16.30 -20.88
CA LEU A 260 27.53 17.65 -20.90
C LEU A 260 28.30 17.91 -19.60
N ILE A 261 29.55 18.35 -19.67
CA ILE A 261 30.42 18.59 -18.52
C ILE A 261 30.91 20.05 -18.57
N CYS A 262 30.52 20.87 -17.60
CA CYS A 262 30.76 22.31 -17.62
C CYS A 262 31.40 22.85 -16.33
N PHE A 263 31.97 24.06 -16.46
CA PHE A 263 32.45 24.97 -15.41
C PHE A 263 33.61 24.44 -14.57
N GLY A 264 34.86 24.75 -14.95
CA GLY A 264 36.03 24.43 -14.14
C GLY A 264 36.23 25.42 -12.99
N ASN A 265 37.27 25.23 -12.19
CA ASN A 265 37.55 26.09 -11.03
C ASN A 265 38.55 27.23 -11.33
N TYR A 266 39.07 27.34 -12.56
CA TYR A 266 40.09 28.32 -12.92
C TYR A 266 39.52 29.41 -13.82
N TYR A 267 40.08 30.62 -13.72
CA TYR A 267 39.70 31.85 -14.46
C TYR A 267 39.74 31.75 -16.01
N GLY A 268 39.99 30.58 -16.60
CA GLY A 268 39.92 30.33 -18.05
C GLY A 268 38.86 29.30 -18.47
N ASN A 269 38.37 28.46 -17.56
CA ASN A 269 37.48 27.34 -17.91
C ASN A 269 36.16 27.29 -17.10
N GLN A 270 35.87 28.34 -16.32
CA GLN A 270 34.61 28.52 -15.59
C GLN A 270 33.37 28.70 -16.49
N LYS A 271 33.56 28.90 -17.80
CA LYS A 271 32.49 29.06 -18.80
C LYS A 271 32.44 27.92 -19.81
N THR A 272 33.52 27.15 -19.94
CA THR A 272 33.68 26.17 -21.01
C THR A 272 32.93 24.89 -20.68
N CYS A 273 32.54 24.15 -21.73
CA CYS A 273 31.84 22.88 -21.62
C CYS A 273 32.44 21.85 -22.59
N ASP A 274 32.41 20.58 -22.20
CA ASP A 274 32.72 19.42 -23.03
C ASP A 274 31.49 18.53 -23.17
N ILE A 275 31.37 17.82 -24.29
CA ILE A 275 30.37 16.78 -24.54
C ILE A 275 31.09 15.46 -24.70
N PHE A 276 30.66 14.46 -23.94
CA PHE A 276 31.15 13.09 -24.01
C PHE A 276 30.05 12.15 -24.50
N ASP A 277 30.32 11.36 -25.54
CA ASP A 277 29.34 10.45 -26.17
C ASP A 277 29.45 8.98 -25.76
N GLY A 278 30.32 8.67 -24.80
CA GLY A 278 30.66 7.30 -24.40
C GLY A 278 32.00 6.82 -24.98
N SER A 279 32.54 7.52 -25.99
CA SER A 279 33.78 7.13 -26.67
C SER A 279 34.72 8.31 -26.94
N THR A 280 34.18 9.48 -27.25
CA THR A 280 34.94 10.69 -27.60
C THR A 280 34.45 11.90 -26.81
N THR A 281 35.36 12.88 -26.65
CA THR A 281 35.05 14.16 -26.01
C THR A 281 35.24 15.29 -27.02
N VAL A 282 34.26 16.19 -27.14
CA VAL A 282 34.34 17.39 -27.98
C VAL A 282 33.95 18.63 -27.18
N SER A 283 34.61 19.76 -27.43
CA SER A 283 34.22 21.02 -26.78
C SER A 283 32.90 21.56 -27.32
N SER A 284 32.11 22.16 -26.43
CA SER A 284 30.82 22.79 -26.71
C SER A 284 30.90 24.31 -26.54
N PHE A 285 29.78 25.00 -26.74
CA PHE A 285 29.67 26.44 -26.51
C PHE A 285 30.02 26.81 -25.07
N SER A 286 30.69 27.96 -24.92
CA SER A 286 30.93 28.56 -23.61
C SER A 286 29.73 29.39 -23.17
N ALA A 287 29.42 29.37 -21.87
CA ALA A 287 28.39 30.23 -21.28
C ALA A 287 28.79 31.71 -21.34
N ASP A 288 27.81 32.61 -21.28
CA ASP A 288 28.08 34.06 -21.26
C ASP A 288 28.56 34.51 -19.88
N SER A 289 28.09 33.87 -18.82
CA SER A 289 28.45 34.07 -17.40
C SER A 289 29.23 32.87 -16.86
N THR A 290 29.89 33.05 -15.72
CA THR A 290 30.56 31.95 -15.02
C THR A 290 29.55 31.19 -14.16
N HIS A 291 29.74 29.89 -13.95
CA HIS A 291 28.82 29.06 -13.16
C HIS A 291 29.57 28.06 -12.26
N TYR A 292 30.68 28.50 -11.66
CA TYR A 292 31.40 27.69 -10.67
C TYR A 292 30.50 27.39 -9.46
N HIS A 293 30.27 26.12 -9.13
CA HIS A 293 29.23 25.64 -8.20
C HIS A 293 27.79 26.06 -8.55
N GLY A 294 27.52 26.37 -9.83
CA GLY A 294 26.18 26.70 -10.33
C GLY A 294 25.37 25.48 -10.80
N GLY A 295 25.95 24.29 -10.81
CA GLY A 295 25.24 23.06 -11.21
C GLY A 295 24.77 23.03 -12.67
N LEU A 296 24.18 21.91 -13.08
CA LEU A 296 23.50 21.75 -14.37
C LEU A 296 22.17 21.03 -14.14
N GLY A 297 21.12 21.46 -14.82
CA GLY A 297 19.81 20.81 -14.86
C GLY A 297 19.14 20.98 -16.22
N LEU A 298 17.90 20.52 -16.36
CA LEU A 298 17.12 20.68 -17.59
C LEU A 298 15.99 21.69 -17.40
N TYR A 299 15.93 22.70 -18.27
CA TYR A 299 14.79 23.60 -18.43
C TYR A 299 14.31 23.52 -19.88
N LYS A 300 13.03 23.24 -20.11
CA LYS A 300 12.51 22.99 -21.48
C LYS A 300 13.32 21.95 -22.26
N ASN A 301 13.76 20.90 -21.57
CA ASN A 301 14.62 19.84 -22.10
C ASN A 301 15.97 20.34 -22.66
N GLN A 302 16.38 21.55 -22.28
CA GLN A 302 17.67 22.14 -22.62
C GLN A 302 18.52 22.26 -21.35
N PRO A 303 19.85 22.02 -21.43
CA PRO A 303 20.73 22.22 -20.29
C PRO A 303 20.65 23.66 -19.79
N ALA A 304 20.62 23.85 -18.48
CA ALA A 304 20.57 25.16 -17.85
C ALA A 304 21.43 25.20 -16.58
N SER A 305 21.93 26.39 -16.25
CA SER A 305 22.72 26.64 -15.04
C SER A 305 22.29 27.95 -14.39
N VAL A 306 22.54 28.06 -13.08
CA VAL A 306 22.12 29.20 -12.26
C VAL A 306 23.22 29.52 -11.26
N GLY A 307 23.55 30.81 -11.15
CA GLY A 307 24.42 31.33 -10.11
C GLY A 307 25.90 30.96 -10.25
N CYS A 308 26.72 31.54 -9.38
CA CYS A 308 28.16 31.33 -9.34
C CYS A 308 28.68 31.63 -7.94
N TYR A 309 29.59 30.79 -7.44
CA TYR A 309 30.26 30.98 -6.16
C TYR A 309 31.28 32.12 -6.21
N ASP A 310 32.16 32.16 -7.23
CA ASP A 310 33.27 33.13 -7.27
C ASP A 310 32.81 34.57 -7.57
N GLU A 311 31.87 34.72 -8.52
CA GLU A 311 31.36 36.02 -8.94
C GLU A 311 30.08 36.45 -8.19
N GLU A 312 29.55 35.56 -7.34
CA GLU A 312 28.38 35.80 -6.48
C GLU A 312 27.20 36.46 -7.21
N HIS A 313 26.89 36.02 -8.43
CA HIS A 313 25.87 36.64 -9.26
C HIS A 313 24.59 35.80 -9.37
N GLN A 314 23.53 36.45 -9.84
CA GLN A 314 22.18 35.88 -9.98
C GLN A 314 21.91 35.24 -11.34
N LYS A 315 22.88 35.24 -12.25
CA LYS A 315 22.66 34.90 -13.66
C LYS A 315 22.21 33.46 -13.82
N ALA A 316 21.26 33.26 -14.73
CA ALA A 316 20.84 31.95 -15.19
C ALA A 316 20.91 31.91 -16.71
N GLU A 317 21.28 30.75 -17.27
CA GLU A 317 21.44 30.58 -18.71
C GLU A 317 20.99 29.19 -19.14
N THR A 318 20.61 29.06 -20.42
CA THR A 318 20.28 27.77 -21.04
C THR A 318 21.00 27.58 -22.37
N LEU A 319 21.42 26.35 -22.62
CA LEU A 319 22.17 25.93 -23.81
C LEU A 319 21.23 25.37 -24.89
N SER A 320 21.25 26.03 -26.04
CA SER A 320 20.57 25.59 -27.26
C SER A 320 21.57 25.13 -28.33
N ALA A 321 21.07 24.66 -29.47
CA ALA A 321 21.89 24.36 -30.65
C ALA A 321 22.67 25.58 -31.18
N SER A 322 22.25 26.81 -30.83
CA SER A 322 22.92 28.06 -31.22
C SER A 322 23.88 28.63 -30.16
N GLY A 323 24.02 27.95 -29.01
CA GLY A 323 24.81 28.40 -27.88
C GLY A 323 23.98 28.76 -26.65
N TRP A 324 24.66 29.32 -25.66
CA TRP A 324 24.06 29.75 -24.40
C TRP A 324 23.25 31.03 -24.59
N THR A 325 22.14 31.12 -23.86
CA THR A 325 21.26 32.28 -23.87
C THR A 325 20.81 32.59 -22.46
N ALA A 326 20.68 33.89 -22.16
CA ALA A 326 20.27 34.35 -20.84
C ALA A 326 18.83 33.95 -20.50
N LEU A 327 18.66 33.42 -19.30
CA LEU A 327 17.40 33.25 -18.60
C LEU A 327 17.20 34.40 -17.59
N PRO A 328 15.99 34.55 -17.02
CA PRO A 328 15.77 35.49 -15.93
C PRO A 328 16.70 35.22 -14.75
N ASP A 329 17.23 36.30 -14.16
CA ASP A 329 18.08 36.23 -12.98
C ASP A 329 17.33 35.59 -11.78
N HIS A 330 18.03 34.77 -11.01
CA HIS A 330 17.53 34.23 -9.76
C HIS A 330 17.45 35.33 -8.69
N PRO A 331 16.42 35.39 -7.83
CA PRO A 331 16.28 36.48 -6.85
C PRO A 331 17.43 36.61 -5.83
N LYS A 332 18.21 35.54 -5.66
CA LYS A 332 19.34 35.44 -4.73
C LYS A 332 20.64 35.15 -5.48
N ARG A 333 21.75 35.64 -4.94
CA ARG A 333 23.12 35.36 -5.42
C ARG A 333 23.53 33.96 -4.96
N ILE A 334 22.99 32.95 -5.64
CA ILE A 334 22.96 31.59 -5.13
C ILE A 334 24.03 30.71 -5.78
N SER A 335 24.54 29.72 -5.05
CA SER A 335 25.43 28.66 -5.57
C SER A 335 25.35 27.43 -4.66
N VAL A 336 26.08 26.35 -4.97
CA VAL A 336 26.15 25.12 -4.16
C VAL A 336 24.76 24.46 -4.01
N HIS A 337 23.97 24.49 -5.08
CA HIS A 337 22.62 23.96 -5.14
C HIS A 337 22.48 22.84 -6.17
N SER A 338 21.38 22.10 -6.10
CA SER A 338 21.03 21.10 -7.10
C SER A 338 19.98 21.65 -8.07
N LEU A 339 20.11 21.33 -9.37
CA LEU A 339 19.16 21.67 -10.41
C LEU A 339 18.52 20.39 -10.97
N VAL A 340 17.19 20.35 -11.06
CA VAL A 340 16.45 19.18 -11.54
C VAL A 340 15.40 19.62 -12.57
N GLY A 341 15.38 18.96 -13.73
CA GLY A 341 14.33 19.17 -14.72
C GLY A 341 13.10 18.31 -14.44
N LEU A 342 11.92 18.85 -14.70
CA LEU A 342 10.64 18.15 -14.54
C LEU A 342 10.00 17.86 -15.91
N GLU A 343 9.13 16.86 -15.96
CA GLU A 343 8.42 16.45 -17.18
C GLU A 343 7.58 17.57 -17.80
N ASN A 344 7.03 18.45 -16.95
CA ASN A 344 6.31 19.64 -17.37
C ASN A 344 7.22 20.77 -17.92
N GLN A 345 8.48 20.45 -18.25
CA GLN A 345 9.48 21.35 -18.82
C GLN A 345 9.95 22.48 -17.89
N SER A 346 9.53 22.48 -16.63
CA SER A 346 10.06 23.40 -15.61
C SER A 346 11.34 22.86 -14.97
N MET A 347 12.07 23.73 -14.27
CA MET A 347 13.29 23.36 -13.56
C MET A 347 13.16 23.74 -12.08
N LEU A 348 13.56 22.84 -11.19
CA LEU A 348 13.70 23.08 -9.77
C LEU A 348 15.14 23.41 -9.41
N LEU A 349 15.31 24.33 -8.47
CA LEU A 349 16.55 24.61 -7.75
C LEU A 349 16.31 24.28 -6.28
N ILE A 350 17.14 23.39 -5.73
CA ILE A 350 16.99 22.84 -4.38
C ILE A 350 18.24 23.16 -3.57
N GLY A 351 18.07 23.77 -2.40
CA GLY A 351 19.16 24.08 -1.48
C GLY A 351 20.00 25.28 -1.92
N GLY A 352 21.27 25.30 -1.50
CA GLY A 352 22.24 26.33 -1.87
C GLY A 352 22.67 27.27 -0.75
N GLN A 353 23.65 28.11 -1.07
CA GLN A 353 24.13 29.23 -0.24
C GLN A 353 23.82 30.56 -0.93
N ASP A 354 23.33 31.53 -0.15
CA ASP A 354 23.00 32.88 -0.63
C ASP A 354 24.10 33.90 -0.24
N TRP A 355 24.91 34.29 -1.22
CA TRP A 355 25.99 35.27 -1.05
C TRP A 355 25.49 36.71 -0.87
N GLY A 356 24.21 36.96 -1.16
CA GLY A 356 23.57 38.22 -0.77
C GLY A 356 23.34 38.33 0.74
N ASN A 357 23.52 37.24 1.48
CA ASN A 357 23.29 37.13 2.91
C ASN A 357 24.42 36.31 3.58
N ASP A 358 25.67 36.71 3.35
CA ASP A 358 26.88 36.14 3.95
C ASP A 358 27.01 34.61 3.83
N GLY A 359 26.54 34.04 2.71
CA GLY A 359 26.62 32.60 2.43
C GLY A 359 25.60 31.76 3.20
N ALA A 360 24.50 32.36 3.67
CA ALA A 360 23.48 31.65 4.42
C ALA A 360 22.89 30.46 3.65
N TYR A 361 22.83 29.28 4.29
CA TYR A 361 22.21 28.08 3.74
C TYR A 361 20.71 28.28 3.50
N GLN A 362 20.24 27.80 2.35
CA GLN A 362 18.86 27.92 1.91
C GLN A 362 18.14 26.58 2.04
N SER A 363 16.99 26.57 2.70
CA SER A 363 16.03 25.46 2.69
C SER A 363 14.95 25.62 1.62
N GLY A 364 14.96 26.73 0.89
CA GLY A 364 13.96 27.05 -0.13
C GLY A 364 14.13 26.21 -1.39
N ILE A 365 13.00 25.76 -1.94
CA ILE A 365 12.91 25.19 -3.28
C ILE A 365 12.38 26.29 -4.20
N TRP A 366 13.05 26.50 -5.33
CA TRP A 366 12.67 27.49 -6.34
C TRP A 366 12.30 26.79 -7.64
N GLN A 367 11.28 27.28 -8.33
CA GLN A 367 10.87 26.75 -9.62
C GLN A 367 11.02 27.82 -10.71
N LEU A 368 11.73 27.48 -11.78
CA LEU A 368 11.73 28.23 -13.04
C LEU A 368 10.66 27.65 -13.96
N LYS A 369 9.60 28.41 -14.21
CA LYS A 369 8.52 28.03 -15.13
C LYS A 369 8.17 29.16 -16.09
N GLU A 370 7.55 28.82 -17.20
CA GLU A 370 7.01 29.81 -18.13
C GLU A 370 5.74 30.45 -17.55
N LYS A 371 5.62 31.77 -17.63
CA LYS A 371 4.47 32.49 -17.09
C LYS A 371 3.32 32.46 -18.09
N ILE A 372 2.21 31.81 -17.74
CA ILE A 372 1.01 31.75 -18.60
C ILE A 372 0.55 33.18 -18.91
N GLY A 373 0.58 33.58 -20.19
CA GLY A 373 0.19 34.90 -20.67
C GLY A 373 1.34 35.88 -20.98
N ILE A 374 2.61 35.55 -20.69
CA ILE A 374 3.78 36.37 -21.04
C ILE A 374 4.92 35.44 -21.51
N LYS A 375 5.56 35.73 -22.65
CA LYS A 375 6.74 35.00 -23.17
C LYS A 375 8.02 35.23 -22.33
N SER A 376 7.92 35.21 -21.01
CA SER A 376 9.05 35.38 -20.09
C SER A 376 8.95 34.36 -18.96
N ALA A 377 9.99 33.56 -18.78
CA ALA A 377 10.14 32.69 -17.61
C ALA A 377 10.35 33.55 -16.34
N ASN A 378 10.12 33.00 -15.15
CA ASN A 378 10.51 33.62 -13.88
C ASN A 378 10.81 32.55 -12.83
N PHE A 379 11.70 32.86 -11.88
CA PHE A 379 11.86 32.08 -10.66
C PHE A 379 10.80 32.48 -9.65
N CYS A 380 10.00 31.50 -9.25
CA CYS A 380 9.00 31.67 -8.21
C CYS A 380 9.32 30.73 -7.05
N ARG A 381 9.15 31.22 -5.82
CA ARG A 381 9.01 30.34 -4.68
C ARG A 381 7.61 29.73 -4.78
N PRO A 382 7.47 28.39 -4.88
CA PRO A 382 6.15 27.76 -4.94
C PRO A 382 5.35 28.20 -3.71
N THR A 383 4.13 28.71 -3.91
CA THR A 383 3.18 28.83 -2.81
C THR A 383 2.46 27.49 -2.64
N ILE A 384 1.89 27.20 -1.47
CA ILE A 384 1.16 25.93 -1.21
C ILE A 384 0.06 25.67 -2.26
N LYS A 385 -0.42 26.70 -2.97
CA LYS A 385 -1.38 26.58 -4.08
C LYS A 385 -0.79 26.15 -5.43
N ASP A 386 0.53 26.25 -5.60
CA ASP A 386 1.25 25.88 -6.83
C ASP A 386 1.78 24.44 -6.80
N LEU A 387 1.65 23.75 -5.65
CA LEU A 387 1.92 22.33 -5.49
C LEU A 387 0.58 21.58 -5.63
N PRO A 388 0.56 20.36 -6.19
CA PRO A 388 -0.66 19.56 -6.32
C PRO A 388 -1.11 19.00 -4.95
N PHE A 389 -1.42 19.89 -4.00
CA PHE A 389 -2.02 19.58 -2.70
C PHE A 389 -2.84 20.79 -2.23
N THR A 390 -4.09 20.89 -2.67
CA THR A 390 -5.01 21.99 -2.28
C THR A 390 -6.32 21.50 -1.66
N SER A 391 -6.25 20.58 -0.70
CA SER A 391 -7.38 20.34 0.24
C SER A 391 -7.30 21.24 1.48
N ASP A 392 -6.11 21.77 1.79
CA ASP A 392 -5.76 22.17 3.15
C ASP A 392 -6.18 23.61 3.53
N ILE A 393 -6.47 24.49 2.56
CA ILE A 393 -6.78 25.92 2.82
C ILE A 393 -8.27 26.19 3.08
N CYS A 394 -9.19 25.42 2.48
CA CYS A 394 -10.64 25.62 2.71
C CYS A 394 -11.02 25.20 4.15
N LEU A 395 -10.48 24.05 4.57
CA LEU A 395 -10.69 23.47 5.90
C LEU A 395 -10.15 24.37 7.02
N LYS A 396 -9.00 25.02 6.81
CA LYS A 396 -8.37 25.92 7.80
C LYS A 396 -9.11 27.23 8.07
N THR A 397 -10.14 27.57 7.29
CA THR A 397 -10.93 28.80 7.47
C THR A 397 -12.36 28.59 7.94
N CYS A 398 -12.81 27.33 8.10
CA CYS A 398 -14.12 27.01 8.64
C CYS A 398 -14.09 26.98 10.18
N THR A 399 -15.04 27.64 10.83
CA THR A 399 -15.43 27.31 12.20
C THR A 399 -16.11 25.92 12.24
N PRO A 400 -16.17 25.22 13.38
CA PRO A 400 -16.58 23.82 13.48
C PRO A 400 -18.12 23.66 13.34
N ASP A 401 -18.60 23.95 12.15
CA ASP A 401 -19.96 23.72 11.67
C ASP A 401 -19.88 22.78 10.46
N ILE A 402 -20.75 21.77 10.45
CA ILE A 402 -20.77 20.67 9.49
C ILE A 402 -21.16 21.15 8.08
N ASP A 403 -21.90 22.27 8.00
CA ASP A 403 -22.34 22.85 6.73
C ASP A 403 -21.21 23.59 5.99
N CYS A 404 -20.20 24.09 6.71
CA CYS A 404 -19.02 24.74 6.10
C CYS A 404 -18.08 23.71 5.46
N HIS A 405 -17.87 22.58 6.14
CA HIS A 405 -17.09 21.46 5.63
C HIS A 405 -17.74 20.85 4.39
N ASN A 406 -19.05 20.58 4.44
CA ASN A 406 -19.80 20.05 3.29
C ASN A 406 -19.82 21.04 2.12
N SER A 407 -19.84 22.35 2.38
CA SER A 407 -19.71 23.37 1.33
C SER A 407 -18.31 23.45 0.72
N CYS A 408 -17.25 23.22 1.50
CA CYS A 408 -15.87 23.11 0.99
C CYS A 408 -15.71 21.87 0.10
N TYR A 409 -16.26 20.73 0.49
CA TYR A 409 -16.27 19.50 -0.31
C TYR A 409 -17.15 19.63 -1.58
N ALA A 410 -18.30 20.31 -1.49
CA ALA A 410 -19.14 20.59 -2.65
C ALA A 410 -18.50 21.60 -3.63
N ARG A 411 -17.71 22.56 -3.13
CA ARG A 411 -16.90 23.44 -4.01
C ARG A 411 -15.72 22.72 -4.64
N TYR A 412 -15.10 21.80 -3.92
CA TYR A 412 -14.06 20.91 -4.43
C TYR A 412 -14.61 20.03 -5.56
N SER A 413 -15.78 19.41 -5.39
CA SER A 413 -16.44 18.62 -6.44
C SER A 413 -16.91 19.49 -7.63
N GLN A 414 -17.37 20.73 -7.39
CA GLN A 414 -17.71 21.67 -8.47
C GLN A 414 -16.48 22.22 -9.22
N GLN A 415 -15.30 22.30 -8.60
CA GLN A 415 -14.06 22.72 -9.25
C GLN A 415 -13.42 21.62 -10.10
N LEU A 416 -13.65 20.34 -9.75
CA LEU A 416 -13.34 19.19 -10.60
C LEU A 416 -14.12 19.23 -11.93
N PHE A 417 -15.33 19.80 -11.94
CA PHE A 417 -16.14 20.00 -13.15
C PHE A 417 -15.69 21.17 -14.07
N LEU A 418 -14.66 21.94 -13.68
CA LEU A 418 -14.12 23.06 -14.47
C LEU A 418 -12.75 22.76 -15.11
N CYS A 419 -12.23 21.54 -14.99
CA CYS A 419 -11.03 21.09 -15.69
C CYS A 419 -11.30 20.86 -17.20
N PRO A 420 -10.48 21.38 -18.14
CA PRO A 420 -10.80 21.34 -19.58
C PRO A 420 -10.65 19.99 -20.30
N CYS A 421 -10.56 18.86 -19.61
CA CYS A 421 -10.30 17.54 -20.24
C CYS A 421 -11.29 16.44 -19.82
N PHE A 422 -12.58 16.73 -19.71
CA PHE A 422 -13.60 15.67 -19.66
C PHE A 422 -14.78 16.01 -20.59
N GLY A 423 -15.01 15.14 -21.56
CA GLY A 423 -16.07 15.24 -22.55
C GLY A 423 -17.45 15.16 -21.90
N LYS A 424 -18.37 15.99 -22.38
CA LYS A 424 -19.79 15.98 -22.05
C LYS A 424 -20.45 14.74 -22.65
N GLU A 425 -21.29 14.07 -21.86
CA GLU A 425 -22.70 13.87 -22.25
C GLU A 425 -23.63 13.64 -21.03
N THR A 426 -24.92 13.72 -21.34
CA THR A 426 -26.08 14.24 -20.60
C THR A 426 -26.54 13.49 -19.34
N THR A 427 -27.08 14.27 -18.39
CA THR A 427 -27.76 13.86 -17.16
C THR A 427 -29.10 13.16 -17.43
N THR A 428 -29.37 12.04 -16.74
CA THR A 428 -30.72 11.67 -16.30
C THR A 428 -30.68 11.26 -14.84
N THR A 429 -31.61 11.82 -14.05
CA THR A 429 -31.66 11.74 -12.59
C THR A 429 -32.52 10.56 -12.16
N THR A 430 -31.96 9.62 -11.40
CA THR A 430 -32.76 8.73 -10.56
C THR A 430 -32.01 8.45 -9.25
N THR A 431 -32.66 8.78 -8.15
CA THR A 431 -32.30 8.41 -6.78
C THR A 431 -32.30 6.90 -6.61
N ASP A 432 -31.16 6.30 -6.25
CA ASP A 432 -31.14 5.10 -5.44
C ASP A 432 -29.90 5.04 -4.55
N VAL A 433 -30.15 4.64 -3.30
CA VAL A 433 -29.18 4.49 -2.22
C VAL A 433 -28.52 3.13 -2.38
N SER A 434 -27.31 3.10 -2.93
CA SER A 434 -26.53 1.87 -3.09
C SER A 434 -25.41 1.79 -2.05
N THR A 435 -25.47 0.71 -1.29
CA THR A 435 -24.49 0.15 -0.38
C THR A 435 -23.08 0.12 -0.98
N VAL A 436 -22.12 0.76 -0.30
CA VAL A 436 -20.69 0.56 -0.57
C VAL A 436 -20.29 -0.79 0.00
N THR A 437 -20.25 -1.80 -0.85
CA THR A 437 -19.62 -3.08 -0.58
C THR A 437 -18.11 -2.84 -0.56
N MET A 438 -17.45 -3.09 0.58
CA MET A 438 -15.99 -3.11 0.62
C MET A 438 -15.51 -4.33 -0.15
N THR A 439 -15.00 -4.11 -1.35
CA THR A 439 -14.18 -5.07 -2.08
C THR A 439 -12.85 -5.22 -1.34
N THR A 440 -12.51 -6.47 -1.05
CA THR A 440 -11.27 -6.91 -0.45
C THR A 440 -10.13 -6.55 -1.41
N THR A 441 -9.35 -5.52 -1.07
CA THR A 441 -8.13 -5.17 -1.79
C THR A 441 -7.15 -6.33 -1.72
N ASP A 442 -6.70 -6.75 -2.89
CA ASP A 442 -5.52 -7.56 -3.15
C ASP A 442 -4.36 -7.07 -2.27
N LEU A 443 -3.97 -7.87 -1.26
CA LEU A 443 -2.92 -7.51 -0.32
C LEU A 443 -1.57 -7.85 -0.93
N THR A 444 -0.96 -6.89 -1.63
CA THR A 444 0.50 -6.82 -1.68
C THR A 444 1.02 -6.86 -0.23
N PRO A 445 2.00 -7.73 0.11
CA PRO A 445 2.56 -7.79 1.45
C PRO A 445 2.97 -6.39 1.92
N ILE A 446 2.50 -5.95 3.09
CA ILE A 446 2.90 -4.66 3.64
C ILE A 446 4.34 -4.82 4.10
N GLU A 447 5.27 -4.07 3.51
CA GLU A 447 6.67 -4.10 3.91
C GLU A 447 6.80 -3.71 5.40
N PRO A 448 7.54 -4.48 6.22
CA PRO A 448 7.63 -4.22 7.65
C PRO A 448 8.13 -2.81 8.03
N SER A 449 8.88 -2.14 7.15
CA SER A 449 9.34 -0.75 7.33
C SER A 449 8.20 0.29 7.29
N ASP A 450 7.08 -0.03 6.64
CA ASP A 450 5.90 0.85 6.54
C ASP A 450 4.91 0.68 7.70
N VAL A 451 5.18 -0.28 8.59
CA VAL A 451 4.36 -0.56 9.75
C VAL A 451 4.89 0.23 10.94
N PHE A 452 4.08 1.14 11.48
CA PHE A 452 4.34 1.81 12.76
C PHE A 452 3.28 1.44 13.78
N ILE A 453 3.72 1.00 14.95
CA ILE A 453 2.86 0.52 16.03
C ILE A 453 3.05 1.47 17.21
N LEU A 454 2.01 2.22 17.55
CA LEU A 454 1.93 2.96 18.80
C LEU A 454 1.73 1.95 19.94
N VAL A 455 2.64 2.00 20.89
CA VAL A 455 2.62 1.21 22.12
C VAL A 455 2.30 2.16 23.27
N ILE A 456 1.14 1.95 23.91
CA ILE A 456 0.75 2.67 25.12
C ILE A 456 0.83 1.68 26.30
N PRO A 457 1.88 1.74 27.13
CA PRO A 457 2.01 0.88 28.29
C PRO A 457 1.15 1.39 29.44
N TYR A 458 1.28 0.76 30.61
CA TYR A 458 0.50 1.15 31.79
C TYR A 458 0.70 2.62 32.20
N TYR A 459 1.91 3.17 32.01
CA TYR A 459 2.21 4.60 32.13
C TYR A 459 2.24 5.27 30.76
N VAL A 460 1.34 6.22 30.51
CA VAL A 460 1.19 6.82 29.18
C VAL A 460 2.37 7.71 28.76
N ASP A 461 3.15 8.23 29.71
CA ASP A 461 4.37 9.00 29.43
C ASP A 461 5.54 8.13 28.95
N GLU A 462 5.45 6.81 29.11
CA GLU A 462 6.39 5.83 28.56
C GLU A 462 5.95 5.31 27.17
N SER A 463 4.95 5.94 26.54
CA SER A 463 4.48 5.54 25.20
C SER A 463 5.55 5.76 24.13
N TYR A 464 5.52 4.90 23.11
CA TYR A 464 6.47 4.97 22.00
C TYR A 464 5.89 4.38 20.71
N LEU A 465 6.45 4.79 19.57
CA LEU A 465 6.24 4.18 18.27
C LEU A 465 7.33 3.16 17.99
N GLN A 466 6.93 1.98 17.52
CA GLN A 466 7.81 0.90 17.08
C GLN A 466 7.63 0.68 15.58
N SER A 467 8.70 0.74 14.79
CA SER A 467 8.66 0.28 13.40
C SER A 467 8.61 -1.25 13.31
N GLY A 468 7.94 -1.79 12.31
CA GLY A 468 7.75 -3.23 12.12
C GLY A 468 9.02 -3.98 11.69
N ASP A 469 9.99 -3.28 11.11
CA ASP A 469 11.33 -3.80 10.85
C ASP A 469 12.23 -3.82 12.09
N GLY A 470 11.86 -3.10 13.16
CA GLY A 470 12.64 -2.99 14.38
C GLY A 470 13.70 -1.88 14.42
N ILE A 471 13.90 -1.16 13.32
CA ILE A 471 15.00 -0.19 13.18
C ILE A 471 14.75 1.08 14.01
N SER A 472 13.49 1.48 14.16
CA SER A 472 13.08 2.72 14.80
C SER A 472 12.23 2.47 16.04
N GLN A 473 12.57 3.17 17.12
CA GLN A 473 11.78 3.26 18.33
C GLN A 473 11.82 4.71 18.83
N ILE A 474 10.67 5.41 18.79
CA ILE A 474 10.59 6.85 19.05
C ILE A 474 9.58 7.11 20.16
N SER A 475 9.91 7.95 21.13
CA SER A 475 8.95 8.34 22.17
C SER A 475 7.71 9.00 21.57
N ALA A 476 6.55 8.68 22.13
CA ALA A 476 5.27 9.28 21.79
C ALA A 476 4.67 9.95 23.02
N THR A 477 4.09 11.15 22.84
CA THR A 477 3.46 11.92 23.90
C THR A 477 1.95 11.69 23.88
N ILE A 478 1.45 10.93 24.86
CA ILE A 478 0.01 10.67 25.05
C ILE A 478 -0.49 11.46 26.26
N ASN A 479 -1.51 12.28 26.04
CA ASN A 479 -2.18 13.01 27.11
C ASN A 479 -3.30 12.15 27.71
N ALA A 480 -3.34 12.05 29.03
CA ALA A 480 -4.42 11.38 29.75
C ALA A 480 -4.70 12.09 31.09
N PRO A 481 -5.86 11.84 31.73
CA PRO A 481 -6.17 12.40 33.04
C PRO A 481 -5.14 12.06 34.12
N GLU A 482 -4.57 10.85 34.07
CA GLU A 482 -3.49 10.39 34.96
C GLU A 482 -2.47 9.56 34.18
N ASN A 483 -1.26 9.43 34.72
CA ASN A 483 -0.20 8.70 34.01
C ASN A 483 -0.53 7.20 33.86
N ASN A 484 -1.16 6.60 34.87
CA ASN A 484 -1.53 5.18 34.87
C ASN A 484 -2.88 4.87 34.19
N TYR A 485 -3.39 5.74 33.32
CA TYR A 485 -4.76 5.66 32.80
C TYR A 485 -5.02 4.39 31.95
N ALA A 486 -3.97 3.83 31.34
CA ALA A 486 -4.01 2.59 30.57
C ALA A 486 -3.76 1.32 31.39
N ASP A 487 -3.49 1.43 32.70
CA ASP A 487 -3.20 0.27 33.56
C ASP A 487 -4.36 -0.75 33.56
N ASN A 488 -4.05 -1.98 33.16
CA ASN A 488 -4.99 -3.11 33.00
C ASN A 488 -6.15 -2.84 32.02
N ALA A 489 -6.10 -1.79 31.20
CA ALA A 489 -7.14 -1.51 30.22
C ALA A 489 -7.07 -2.49 29.03
N ALA A 490 -8.23 -2.91 28.52
CA ALA A 490 -8.32 -3.65 27.27
C ALA A 490 -8.58 -2.66 26.12
N HIS A 491 -8.18 -3.00 24.90
CA HIS A 491 -8.33 -2.09 23.75
C HIS A 491 -8.95 -2.78 22.55
N ALA A 492 -9.68 -2.00 21.75
CA ALA A 492 -10.24 -2.43 20.47
C ALA A 492 -10.46 -1.21 19.57
N LEU A 493 -10.68 -1.46 18.28
CA LEU A 493 -11.07 -0.45 17.31
C LEU A 493 -12.58 -0.44 17.15
N VAL A 494 -13.17 0.76 17.18
CA VAL A 494 -14.59 0.97 16.90
C VAL A 494 -14.71 2.11 15.89
N ASN A 495 -15.23 1.80 14.71
CA ASN A 495 -15.29 2.66 13.54
C ASN A 495 -13.92 3.29 13.20
N GLY A 496 -12.87 2.46 13.20
CA GLY A 496 -11.49 2.88 12.91
C GLY A 496 -10.79 3.68 14.02
N LYS A 497 -11.46 3.93 15.15
CA LYS A 497 -10.89 4.69 16.27
C LYS A 497 -10.48 3.80 17.43
N LEU A 498 -9.30 4.06 18.00
CA LEU A 498 -8.78 3.34 19.16
C LEU A 498 -9.56 3.71 20.42
N HIS A 499 -10.11 2.69 21.08
CA HIS A 499 -10.76 2.81 22.38
C HIS A 499 -10.08 1.91 23.40
N ILE A 500 -10.04 2.39 24.65
CA ILE A 500 -9.66 1.61 25.82
C ILE A 500 -10.86 1.45 26.75
N PHE A 501 -10.98 0.27 27.35
CA PHE A 501 -12.13 -0.17 28.14
C PHE A 501 -11.69 -0.66 29.51
N GLY A 502 -12.38 -0.21 30.56
CA GLY A 502 -12.09 -0.60 31.94
C GLY A 502 -10.66 -0.28 32.37
N GLY A 503 -10.10 -1.09 33.27
CA GLY A 503 -8.76 -0.93 33.83
C GLY A 503 -8.75 -0.53 35.31
N TYR A 504 -7.56 -0.43 35.90
CA TYR A 504 -7.40 -0.22 37.34
C TYR A 504 -7.91 1.15 37.81
N TYR A 505 -7.68 2.19 36.98
CA TYR A 505 -8.12 3.56 37.25
C TYR A 505 -9.64 3.64 37.47
N ASP A 506 -10.39 3.03 36.55
CA ASP A 506 -11.84 2.98 36.58
C ASP A 506 -12.32 1.79 35.74
N GLY A 507 -12.96 0.83 36.41
CA GLY A 507 -13.33 -0.45 35.82
C GLY A 507 -14.51 -0.39 34.85
N THR A 508 -15.27 0.71 34.80
CA THR A 508 -16.39 0.87 33.85
C THR A 508 -16.14 1.94 32.78
N LYS A 509 -14.94 2.54 32.75
CA LYS A 509 -14.60 3.60 31.80
C LYS A 509 -14.54 3.11 30.36
N ILE A 510 -14.89 4.03 29.46
CA ILE A 510 -14.64 3.92 28.03
C ILE A 510 -13.93 5.21 27.63
N ALA A 511 -12.73 5.12 27.09
CA ALA A 511 -11.99 6.27 26.59
C ALA A 511 -11.55 6.05 25.16
N ARG A 512 -11.50 7.13 24.38
CA ARG A 512 -11.11 7.14 22.97
C ARG A 512 -9.85 7.97 22.79
N LEU A 513 -8.92 7.49 21.98
CA LEU A 513 -7.76 8.28 21.59
C LEU A 513 -8.17 9.22 20.44
N ASP A 514 -8.19 10.53 20.69
CA ASP A 514 -8.29 11.55 19.64
C ASP A 514 -7.18 12.58 19.85
N ASP A 515 -6.51 12.99 18.78
CA ASP A 515 -5.46 14.01 18.79
C ASP A 515 -4.46 13.82 19.94
N CYS A 516 -3.93 12.59 20.05
CA CYS A 516 -2.96 12.19 21.07
C CYS A 516 -3.45 12.32 22.52
N THR A 517 -4.77 12.38 22.73
CA THR A 517 -5.40 12.53 24.04
C THR A 517 -6.42 11.42 24.28
N LEU A 518 -6.32 10.73 25.41
CA LEU A 518 -7.31 9.75 25.85
C LEU A 518 -8.49 10.49 26.49
N ASN A 519 -9.54 10.65 25.71
CA ASN A 519 -10.78 11.32 26.10
C ASN A 519 -11.78 10.32 26.64
N GLU A 520 -12.18 10.48 27.91
CA GLU A 520 -13.26 9.67 28.49
C GLU A 520 -14.61 10.00 27.85
N LEU A 521 -15.35 8.97 27.47
CA LEU A 521 -16.69 9.09 26.92
C LEU A 521 -17.74 9.06 28.04
N PRO A 522 -18.90 9.72 27.86
CA PRO A 522 -19.98 9.70 28.86
C PRO A 522 -20.65 8.31 29.00
N VAL A 523 -20.53 7.46 27.97
CA VAL A 523 -21.02 6.08 27.98
C VAL A 523 -20.07 5.18 28.76
N ARG A 524 -20.63 4.23 29.49
CA ARG A 524 -19.93 3.38 30.46
C ARG A 524 -20.20 1.91 30.16
N LEU A 525 -19.32 1.04 30.67
CA LEU A 525 -19.60 -0.39 30.72
C LEU A 525 -20.64 -0.68 31.80
N ASN A 526 -21.50 -1.67 31.60
CA ASN A 526 -22.50 -2.07 32.60
C ASN A 526 -21.87 -2.89 33.74
N GLU A 527 -20.77 -3.60 33.48
CA GLU A 527 -20.06 -4.42 34.46
C GLU A 527 -18.63 -3.93 34.72
N GLU A 528 -18.13 -4.19 35.93
CA GLU A 528 -16.77 -3.86 36.35
C GLU A 528 -15.71 -4.70 35.62
N ARG A 529 -14.83 -4.01 34.89
CA ARG A 529 -13.71 -4.57 34.11
C ARG A 529 -12.37 -3.99 34.59
N ASN A 530 -12.04 -4.12 35.87
CA ASN A 530 -10.84 -3.50 36.41
C ASN A 530 -9.51 -4.25 36.12
N ARG A 531 -9.57 -5.55 35.80
CA ARG A 531 -8.41 -6.37 35.40
C ARG A 531 -8.80 -7.72 34.81
N GLY A 532 -8.01 -8.17 33.84
CA GLY A 532 -8.07 -9.51 33.24
C GLY A 532 -9.29 -9.78 32.37
N HIS A 533 -9.99 -8.71 31.99
CA HIS A 533 -10.92 -8.67 30.88
C HIS A 533 -10.16 -8.58 29.55
N ALA A 534 -10.90 -8.74 28.46
CA ALA A 534 -10.40 -8.59 27.10
C ALA A 534 -11.40 -7.80 26.26
N ALA A 535 -10.90 -7.15 25.21
CA ALA A 535 -11.70 -6.45 24.22
C ALA A 535 -11.29 -6.91 22.82
N LEU A 536 -12.26 -6.98 21.90
CA LEU A 536 -12.04 -7.41 20.52
C LEU A 536 -12.93 -6.60 19.57
N SER A 537 -12.35 -6.10 18.49
CA SER A 537 -13.10 -5.50 17.39
C SER A 537 -13.94 -6.57 16.69
N ILE A 538 -15.25 -6.36 16.56
CA ILE A 538 -16.18 -7.28 15.90
C ILE A 538 -16.97 -6.54 14.81
N GLU A 539 -17.68 -7.29 13.95
CA GLU A 539 -18.47 -6.75 12.84
C GLU A 539 -17.63 -5.81 11.95
N ASN A 540 -16.44 -6.26 11.53
CA ASN A 540 -15.47 -5.49 10.75
C ASN A 540 -15.08 -4.15 11.42
N GLY A 541 -14.94 -4.17 12.74
CA GLY A 541 -14.53 -3.00 13.52
C GLY A 541 -15.63 -1.97 13.74
N LYS A 542 -16.90 -2.28 13.41
CA LYS A 542 -18.03 -1.39 13.73
C LYS A 542 -18.38 -1.38 15.21
N LYS A 543 -18.06 -2.45 15.94
CA LYS A 543 -18.34 -2.60 17.37
C LYS A 543 -17.16 -3.26 18.09
N ALA A 544 -17.15 -3.17 19.41
CA ALA A 544 -16.22 -3.91 20.27
C ALA A 544 -17.00 -4.87 21.18
N LEU A 545 -16.51 -6.10 21.30
CA LEU A 545 -16.91 -7.05 22.34
C LEU A 545 -15.97 -6.91 23.53
N ILE A 546 -16.52 -6.71 24.72
CA ILE A 546 -15.77 -6.61 25.98
C ILE A 546 -16.25 -7.72 26.91
N CYS A 547 -15.33 -8.60 27.32
CA CYS A 547 -15.65 -9.81 28.08
C CYS A 547 -14.78 -10.01 29.32
N PHE A 548 -15.32 -10.80 30.23
CA PHE A 548 -14.76 -11.26 31.51
C PHE A 548 -14.53 -10.17 32.55
N GLY A 549 -14.88 -10.44 33.79
CA GLY A 549 -14.71 -9.54 34.94
C GLY A 549 -13.79 -10.14 36.00
N PRO A 550 -13.51 -9.41 37.09
CA PRO A 550 -12.54 -9.83 38.09
C PRO A 550 -12.98 -11.01 38.98
N SER A 551 -14.28 -11.18 39.28
CA SER A 551 -14.77 -12.06 40.35
C SER A 551 -16.27 -12.37 40.29
N GLY A 552 -16.65 -13.58 40.70
CA GLY A 552 -18.07 -13.98 40.74
C GLY A 552 -18.64 -14.17 39.34
N ASP A 553 -19.92 -13.83 39.17
CA ASP A 553 -20.65 -14.07 37.91
C ASP A 553 -20.15 -13.18 36.77
N ASN A 554 -19.57 -12.00 37.07
CA ASN A 554 -19.02 -11.11 36.05
C ASN A 554 -17.83 -11.72 35.28
N ARG A 555 -17.19 -12.79 35.79
CA ARG A 555 -16.09 -13.50 35.10
C ARG A 555 -16.50 -14.10 33.75
N LYS A 556 -17.80 -14.23 33.49
CA LYS A 556 -18.35 -14.82 32.27
C LYS A 556 -19.08 -13.82 31.39
N THR A 557 -19.46 -12.66 31.94
CA THR A 557 -20.32 -11.71 31.24
C THR A 557 -19.56 -11.01 30.13
N CYS A 558 -20.29 -10.65 29.07
CA CYS A 558 -19.81 -9.94 27.91
C CYS A 558 -20.77 -8.81 27.55
N GLU A 559 -20.24 -7.78 26.91
CA GLU A 559 -20.97 -6.59 26.50
C GLU A 559 -20.47 -6.11 25.14
N ILE A 560 -21.34 -5.48 24.36
CA ILE A 560 -21.03 -4.94 23.04
C ILE A 560 -21.14 -3.42 23.11
N PHE A 561 -20.08 -2.74 22.67
CA PHE A 561 -20.03 -1.29 22.52
C PHE A 561 -20.05 -0.93 21.03
N ASP A 562 -21.01 -0.11 20.59
CA ASP A 562 -21.19 0.26 19.18
C ASP A 562 -20.59 1.64 18.80
N GLY A 563 -19.88 2.28 19.73
CA GLY A 563 -19.38 3.65 19.59
C GLY A 563 -20.23 4.68 20.34
N SER A 564 -21.45 4.31 20.74
CA SER A 564 -22.39 5.22 21.42
C SER A 564 -23.11 4.59 22.61
N THR A 565 -23.39 3.29 22.57
CA THR A 565 -24.13 2.55 23.59
C THR A 565 -23.41 1.25 23.95
N THR A 566 -23.64 0.79 25.18
CA THR A 566 -23.14 -0.50 25.67
C THR A 566 -24.32 -1.41 26.00
N VAL A 567 -24.36 -2.61 25.43
CA VAL A 567 -25.41 -3.60 25.67
C VAL A 567 -24.83 -4.93 26.10
N SER A 568 -25.43 -5.58 27.11
CA SER A 568 -25.01 -6.93 27.51
C SER A 568 -25.32 -7.96 26.43
N THR A 569 -24.48 -8.98 26.32
CA THR A 569 -24.66 -10.13 25.42
C THR A 569 -24.48 -11.45 26.18
N PHE A 570 -24.48 -12.57 25.47
CA PHE A 570 -24.34 -13.90 26.05
C PHE A 570 -23.09 -14.01 26.93
N ALA A 571 -23.28 -14.57 28.13
CA ALA A 571 -22.18 -14.94 29.01
C ALA A 571 -21.53 -16.25 28.53
N ALA A 572 -20.22 -16.35 28.68
CA ALA A 572 -19.48 -17.59 28.40
C ALA A 572 -19.88 -18.72 29.35
N ASP A 573 -19.78 -19.97 28.92
CA ASP A 573 -20.09 -21.12 29.77
C ASP A 573 -19.01 -21.32 30.84
N SER A 574 -17.75 -21.01 30.50
CA SER A 574 -16.60 -21.02 31.39
C SER A 574 -16.04 -19.61 31.59
N THR A 575 -15.31 -19.44 32.69
CA THR A 575 -14.59 -18.19 32.96
C THR A 575 -13.34 -18.11 32.10
N HIS A 576 -12.98 -16.93 31.59
CA HIS A 576 -11.75 -16.75 30.81
C HIS A 576 -10.93 -15.53 31.25
N LYS A 577 -10.82 -15.33 32.58
CA LYS A 577 -9.98 -14.26 33.12
C LYS A 577 -8.53 -14.46 32.67
N TYR A 578 -7.97 -13.46 31.98
CA TYR A 578 -6.67 -13.53 31.29
C TYR A 578 -6.56 -14.66 30.23
N GLY A 579 -7.68 -15.03 29.61
CA GLY A 579 -7.74 -15.95 28.46
C GLY A 579 -7.73 -15.25 27.10
N GLY A 580 -7.81 -13.91 27.08
CA GLY A 580 -7.81 -13.12 25.84
C GLY A 580 -9.09 -13.27 25.02
N LEU A 581 -9.15 -12.54 23.91
CA LEU A 581 -10.15 -12.70 22.85
C LEU A 581 -9.44 -12.68 21.50
N GLY A 582 -9.88 -13.51 20.56
CA GLY A 582 -9.45 -13.50 19.17
C GLY A 582 -10.58 -13.95 18.24
N LEU A 583 -10.31 -14.05 16.94
CA LEU A 583 -11.30 -14.53 15.96
C LEU A 583 -10.96 -15.95 15.50
N TYR A 584 -11.94 -16.85 15.56
CA TYR A 584 -11.90 -18.17 14.94
C TYR A 584 -13.13 -18.33 14.05
N LYS A 585 -12.97 -18.73 12.78
CA LYS A 585 -14.09 -18.73 11.80
C LYS A 585 -14.86 -17.40 11.78
N ASN A 586 -14.12 -16.29 11.89
CA ASN A 586 -14.65 -14.92 11.98
C ASN A 586 -15.61 -14.66 13.15
N GLN A 587 -15.59 -15.51 14.18
CA GLN A 587 -16.38 -15.36 15.39
C GLN A 587 -15.47 -15.16 16.61
N PRO A 588 -15.89 -14.37 17.61
CA PRO A 588 -15.12 -14.19 18.84
C PRO A 588 -14.87 -15.50 19.56
N ALA A 589 -13.63 -15.77 19.93
CA ALA A 589 -13.23 -16.97 20.64
C ALA A 589 -12.29 -16.63 21.80
N SER A 590 -12.29 -17.48 22.82
CA SER A 590 -11.49 -17.34 24.02
C SER A 590 -10.93 -18.70 24.46
N VAL A 591 -9.76 -18.70 25.07
CA VAL A 591 -9.06 -19.93 25.47
C VAL A 591 -8.49 -19.78 26.87
N GLY A 592 -8.60 -20.83 27.67
CA GLY A 592 -7.93 -20.92 28.96
C GLY A 592 -8.44 -19.95 30.03
N CYS A 593 -7.91 -20.05 31.25
CA CYS A 593 -8.31 -19.19 32.36
C CYS A 593 -7.30 -19.20 33.50
N TRP A 594 -6.95 -18.01 34.01
CA TRP A 594 -6.10 -17.88 35.19
C TRP A 594 -6.82 -18.27 36.49
N SER A 595 -8.10 -17.90 36.66
CA SER A 595 -8.78 -18.10 37.95
C SER A 595 -9.12 -19.56 38.23
N GLU A 596 -9.68 -20.25 37.23
CA GLU A 596 -10.14 -21.64 37.35
C GLU A 596 -9.14 -22.65 36.78
N LYS A 597 -8.00 -22.17 36.23
CA LYS A 597 -6.84 -22.98 35.82
C LYS A 597 -7.17 -24.09 34.84
N HIS A 598 -7.96 -23.80 33.82
CA HIS A 598 -8.39 -24.76 32.81
C HIS A 598 -7.90 -24.39 31.40
N GLN A 599 -8.04 -25.34 30.48
CA GLN A 599 -7.64 -25.27 29.08
C GLN A 599 -8.80 -25.05 28.08
N LYS A 600 -10.02 -24.90 28.60
CA LYS A 600 -11.23 -24.82 27.78
C LYS A 600 -11.14 -23.71 26.75
N ALA A 601 -11.70 -23.96 25.58
CA ALA A 601 -11.86 -22.98 24.52
C ALA A 601 -13.35 -22.85 24.17
N GLU A 602 -13.80 -21.64 23.88
CA GLU A 602 -15.19 -21.35 23.53
C GLU A 602 -15.25 -20.31 22.41
N MET A 603 -16.31 -20.37 21.60
CA MET A 603 -16.59 -19.43 20.51
C MET A 603 -17.99 -18.86 20.66
N LEU A 604 -18.16 -17.56 20.50
CA LEU A 604 -19.44 -16.89 20.52
C LEU A 604 -20.18 -17.11 19.19
N SER A 605 -21.41 -17.62 19.26
CA SER A 605 -22.32 -17.78 18.14
C SER A 605 -23.57 -16.89 18.30
N SER A 606 -24.45 -16.89 17.31
CA SER A 606 -25.73 -16.16 17.37
C SER A 606 -26.68 -16.64 18.49
N THR A 607 -26.48 -17.86 19.00
CA THR A 607 -27.30 -18.46 20.07
C THR A 607 -26.62 -18.52 21.43
N GLY A 608 -25.38 -18.03 21.54
CA GLY A 608 -24.57 -18.09 22.75
C GLY A 608 -23.17 -18.67 22.53
N TRP A 609 -22.44 -18.86 23.61
CA TRP A 609 -21.11 -19.47 23.56
C TRP A 609 -21.23 -20.98 23.31
N ILE A 610 -20.38 -21.49 22.43
CA ILE A 610 -20.28 -22.91 22.12
C ILE A 610 -18.88 -23.40 22.44
N ALA A 611 -18.79 -24.64 22.93
CA ALA A 611 -17.51 -25.26 23.26
C ALA A 611 -16.68 -25.54 22.00
N LEU A 612 -15.41 -25.19 22.06
CA LEU A 612 -14.37 -25.61 21.13
C LEU A 612 -13.53 -26.73 21.76
N PRO A 613 -12.71 -27.44 20.97
CA PRO A 613 -11.73 -28.37 21.50
C PRO A 613 -10.81 -27.70 22.52
N ASP A 614 -10.65 -28.38 23.67
CA ASP A 614 -9.73 -27.97 24.72
C ASP A 614 -8.31 -27.79 24.20
N HIS A 615 -7.64 -26.72 24.64
CA HIS A 615 -6.22 -26.54 24.35
C HIS A 615 -5.39 -27.62 25.06
N PRO A 616 -4.27 -28.11 24.49
CA PRO A 616 -3.46 -29.16 25.13
C PRO A 616 -2.83 -28.77 26.48
N LYS A 617 -2.81 -27.49 26.83
CA LYS A 617 -2.19 -26.93 28.05
C LYS A 617 -3.18 -26.10 28.86
N LEU A 618 -3.01 -26.10 30.19
CA LEU A 618 -3.75 -25.26 31.15
C LEU A 618 -3.24 -23.82 31.08
N ILE A 619 -3.59 -23.13 30.00
CA ILE A 619 -2.92 -21.91 29.53
C ILE A 619 -3.66 -20.62 29.96
N TYR A 620 -2.92 -19.55 30.23
CA TYR A 620 -3.41 -18.19 30.50
C TYR A 620 -2.32 -17.16 30.18
N TYR A 621 -2.67 -15.86 30.15
CA TYR A 621 -1.76 -14.76 29.78
C TYR A 621 -1.08 -14.91 28.41
N HIS A 622 -1.76 -15.56 27.47
CA HIS A 622 -1.33 -15.65 26.07
C HIS A 622 -2.03 -14.57 25.25
N SER A 623 -1.55 -14.35 24.02
CA SER A 623 -2.25 -13.54 23.03
C SER A 623 -3.02 -14.43 22.06
N LEU A 624 -4.18 -13.97 21.62
CA LEU A 624 -5.00 -14.62 20.60
C LEU A 624 -5.07 -13.73 19.36
N VAL A 625 -4.86 -14.33 18.19
CA VAL A 625 -4.86 -13.62 16.90
C VAL A 625 -5.66 -14.45 15.88
N GLY A 626 -6.67 -13.84 15.25
CA GLY A 626 -7.38 -14.47 14.13
C GLY A 626 -6.66 -14.21 12.80
N LEU A 627 -6.65 -15.21 11.92
CA LEU A 627 -6.02 -15.17 10.60
C LEU A 627 -7.08 -15.14 9.49
N GLU A 628 -6.69 -14.71 8.28
CA GLU A 628 -7.59 -14.59 7.12
C GLU A 628 -8.13 -15.95 6.67
N ASN A 629 -7.32 -17.01 6.82
CA ASN A 629 -7.73 -18.39 6.56
C ASN A 629 -8.67 -18.97 7.64
N GLN A 630 -9.31 -18.13 8.44
CA GLN A 630 -10.30 -18.45 9.48
C GLN A 630 -9.75 -19.27 10.67
N SER A 631 -8.43 -19.42 10.77
CA SER A 631 -7.79 -20.06 11.91
C SER A 631 -7.48 -19.08 13.04
N LEU A 632 -7.28 -19.62 14.24
CA LEU A 632 -6.92 -18.84 15.43
C LEU A 632 -5.53 -19.25 15.91
N LEU A 633 -4.66 -18.28 16.15
CA LEU A 633 -3.37 -18.48 16.79
C LEU A 633 -3.43 -18.15 18.28
N LEU A 634 -2.76 -18.99 19.07
CA LEU A 634 -2.43 -18.76 20.47
C LEU A 634 -0.91 -18.64 20.60
N ILE A 635 -0.44 -17.53 21.15
CA ILE A 635 0.97 -17.17 21.21
C ILE A 635 1.40 -16.99 22.66
N GLY A 636 2.38 -17.78 23.10
CA GLY A 636 3.00 -17.68 24.43
C GLY A 636 2.09 -18.09 25.58
N GLY A 637 2.24 -17.41 26.72
CA GLY A 637 1.44 -17.61 27.95
C GLY A 637 2.13 -18.45 29.02
N ARG A 638 1.37 -18.77 30.08
CA ARG A 638 1.83 -19.62 31.19
C ARG A 638 1.01 -20.90 31.29
N ASP A 639 1.69 -22.02 31.54
CA ASP A 639 1.07 -23.34 31.65
C ASP A 639 1.03 -23.83 33.11
N TYR A 640 -0.16 -23.92 33.70
CA TYR A 640 -0.33 -24.48 35.04
C TYR A 640 0.06 -25.95 35.14
N GLY A 641 -0.08 -26.72 34.06
CA GLY A 641 0.33 -28.12 34.01
C GLY A 641 1.84 -28.31 34.17
N ASN A 642 2.61 -27.25 33.90
CA ASN A 642 4.06 -27.21 34.03
C ASN A 642 4.53 -26.15 35.05
N GLY A 643 3.85 -26.08 36.21
CA GLY A 643 4.26 -25.22 37.33
C GLY A 643 4.15 -23.71 37.06
N GLY A 644 3.41 -23.30 36.03
CA GLY A 644 3.28 -21.89 35.62
C GLY A 644 4.43 -21.39 34.75
N ALA A 645 5.19 -22.28 34.10
CA ALA A 645 6.29 -21.91 33.22
C ALA A 645 5.80 -21.08 32.02
N ALA A 646 6.60 -20.07 31.63
CA ALA A 646 6.41 -19.32 30.39
C ALA A 646 6.51 -20.24 29.18
N GLN A 647 5.71 -19.97 28.15
CA GLN A 647 5.62 -20.79 26.95
C GLN A 647 6.17 -20.04 25.74
N SER A 648 6.88 -20.75 24.87
CA SER A 648 7.27 -20.27 23.55
C SER A 648 6.29 -20.70 22.46
N GLY A 649 5.46 -21.72 22.72
CA GLY A 649 4.69 -22.37 21.66
C GLY A 649 3.72 -21.43 20.95
N ILE A 650 3.74 -21.50 19.62
CA ILE A 650 2.75 -20.90 18.72
C ILE A 650 1.81 -22.02 18.29
N TRP A 651 0.56 -21.94 18.71
CA TRP A 651 -0.46 -22.96 18.47
C TRP A 651 -1.53 -22.43 17.52
N ARG A 652 -1.96 -23.25 16.58
CA ARG A 652 -3.02 -22.96 15.62
C ARG A 652 -4.23 -23.87 15.86
N LEU A 653 -5.39 -23.26 16.04
CA LEU A 653 -6.68 -23.93 15.97
C LEU A 653 -7.20 -23.80 14.53
N LYS A 654 -7.24 -24.91 13.80
CA LYS A 654 -7.80 -25.00 12.44
C LYS A 654 -8.55 -26.32 12.32
N ASN A 655 -9.73 -26.28 11.71
CA ASN A 655 -10.60 -27.45 11.55
C ASN A 655 -10.84 -28.19 12.88
N GLU A 656 -11.08 -27.42 13.95
CA GLU A 656 -11.34 -27.96 15.31
C GLU A 656 -10.21 -28.86 15.83
N ASN A 657 -8.97 -28.55 15.46
CA ASN A 657 -7.79 -29.23 15.95
C ASN A 657 -6.70 -28.22 16.32
N TRP A 658 -6.14 -28.41 17.52
CA TRP A 658 -4.98 -27.65 17.98
C TRP A 658 -3.68 -28.30 17.49
N ASN A 659 -2.87 -27.54 16.78
CA ASN A 659 -1.55 -27.96 16.32
C ASN A 659 -0.50 -26.92 16.72
N LYS A 660 0.64 -27.37 17.28
CA LYS A 660 1.77 -26.48 17.49
C LYS A 660 2.48 -26.28 16.15
N ILE A 661 2.56 -25.05 15.68
CA ILE A 661 3.13 -24.71 14.36
C ILE A 661 4.50 -24.06 14.45
N GLY A 662 4.93 -23.65 15.64
CA GLY A 662 6.24 -23.05 15.86
C GLY A 662 6.50 -22.68 17.31
N ASP A 663 7.58 -21.95 17.52
CA ASP A 663 7.99 -21.41 18.81
C ASP A 663 8.46 -19.95 18.63
N LEU A 664 8.10 -19.11 19.58
CA LEU A 664 8.78 -17.84 19.82
C LEU A 664 10.27 -18.12 20.12
N LEU A 665 11.13 -17.20 19.69
CA LEU A 665 12.57 -17.21 20.01
C LEU A 665 12.81 -17.08 21.52
N GLN A 666 11.87 -16.46 22.23
CA GLN A 666 11.85 -16.35 23.69
C GLN A 666 10.49 -16.77 24.24
N ALA A 667 10.48 -17.68 25.22
CA ALA A 667 9.28 -18.02 25.96
C ALA A 667 8.78 -16.82 26.79
N ASP A 668 7.49 -16.51 26.63
CA ASP A 668 6.92 -15.27 27.12
C ASP A 668 5.44 -15.44 27.53
N TYR A 669 4.90 -14.44 28.21
CA TYR A 669 3.53 -14.38 28.75
C TYR A 669 3.19 -12.91 29.04
N GLU A 670 1.93 -12.54 29.22
CA GLU A 670 1.54 -11.13 29.53
C GLU A 670 1.92 -10.12 28.42
N GLY A 671 2.28 -10.61 27.23
CA GLY A 671 2.51 -9.80 26.04
C GLY A 671 1.24 -9.53 25.23
N SER A 672 1.32 -8.52 24.37
CA SER A 672 0.27 -8.16 23.41
C SER A 672 0.71 -8.53 21.99
N ALA A 673 -0.25 -8.87 21.13
CA ALA A 673 -0.01 -9.18 19.73
C ALA A 673 -0.93 -8.38 18.81
N ILE A 674 -0.43 -7.98 17.65
CA ILE A 674 -1.21 -7.31 16.59
C ILE A 674 -0.87 -7.92 15.23
N TYR A 675 -1.90 -8.17 14.41
CA TYR A 675 -1.78 -8.72 13.06
C TYR A 675 -1.88 -7.61 12.02
N ILE A 676 -0.83 -7.45 11.19
CA ILE A 676 -0.72 -6.40 10.18
C ILE A 676 -0.02 -6.98 8.96
N GLY A 677 -0.71 -7.02 7.81
CA GLY A 677 -0.10 -7.32 6.52
C GLY A 677 0.64 -8.65 6.47
N ARG A 678 0.03 -9.74 6.94
CA ARG A 678 0.63 -11.10 7.03
C ARG A 678 1.81 -11.25 8.01
N SER A 679 2.07 -10.23 8.83
CA SER A 679 2.99 -10.33 9.96
C SER A 679 2.26 -10.13 11.29
N ILE A 680 2.64 -10.91 12.30
CA ILE A 680 2.18 -10.72 13.68
C ILE A 680 3.33 -10.16 14.51
N TYR A 681 3.06 -9.03 15.16
CA TYR A 681 4.01 -8.35 16.03
C TYR A 681 3.65 -8.66 17.49
N TYR A 682 4.53 -9.36 18.18
CA TYR A 682 4.38 -9.79 19.56
C TYR A 682 5.32 -9.00 20.47
N PHE A 683 4.76 -8.27 21.43
CA PHE A 683 5.49 -7.44 22.40
C PHE A 683 5.57 -8.21 23.73
N GLY A 684 6.74 -8.81 24.01
CA GLY A 684 6.94 -9.71 25.15
C GLY A 684 7.25 -9.02 26.47
N TYR A 685 6.79 -9.58 27.58
CA TYR A 685 6.91 -9.03 28.94
C TYR A 685 8.09 -9.61 29.72
N ASN A 686 8.55 -10.81 29.38
CA ASN A 686 9.63 -11.47 30.10
C ASN A 686 10.99 -10.88 29.68
N SER A 687 11.90 -10.63 30.62
CA SER A 687 13.24 -10.08 30.29
C SER A 687 14.01 -11.03 29.37
N PRO A 688 14.66 -10.55 28.28
CA PRO A 688 14.97 -9.16 27.88
C PRO A 688 13.88 -8.34 27.14
N PHE A 689 12.60 -8.62 27.34
CA PHE A 689 11.44 -7.88 26.81
C PHE A 689 11.37 -7.90 25.28
N ALA A 690 11.61 -9.07 24.68
CA ALA A 690 11.76 -9.20 23.24
C ALA A 690 10.48 -8.83 22.48
N ILE A 691 10.64 -7.99 21.46
CA ILE A 691 9.63 -7.77 20.42
C ILE A 691 9.95 -8.73 19.27
N GLN A 692 8.99 -9.58 18.93
CA GLN A 692 9.15 -10.65 17.96
C GLN A 692 8.12 -10.52 16.84
N ARG A 693 8.55 -10.66 15.59
CA ARG A 693 7.70 -10.66 14.40
C ARG A 693 7.59 -12.07 13.86
N LEU A 694 6.37 -12.55 13.67
CA LEU A 694 6.06 -13.82 13.02
C LEU A 694 5.59 -13.50 11.60
N ASP A 695 6.27 -14.08 10.61
CA ASP A 695 5.98 -13.84 9.19
C ASP A 695 5.21 -15.04 8.63
N LEU A 696 4.07 -14.77 8.00
CA LEU A 696 3.17 -15.77 7.41
C LEU A 696 3.19 -15.66 5.87
N ASN A 697 2.98 -16.78 5.17
CA ASN A 697 2.79 -16.77 3.72
C ASN A 697 1.31 -16.50 3.35
N GLU A 698 0.98 -16.54 2.07
CA GLU A 698 -0.38 -16.35 1.54
C GLU A 698 -1.40 -17.36 2.10
N THR A 699 -0.97 -18.56 2.46
CA THR A 699 -1.84 -19.60 3.05
C THR A 699 -1.94 -19.50 4.58
N GLU A 700 -1.36 -18.45 5.17
CA GLU A 700 -1.26 -18.20 6.61
C GLU A 700 -0.49 -19.31 7.36
N ASP A 701 0.53 -19.84 6.71
CA ASP A 701 1.50 -20.76 7.29
C ASP A 701 2.76 -20.00 7.74
N LEU A 702 3.19 -20.29 8.96
CA LEU A 702 4.34 -19.66 9.61
C LEU A 702 5.64 -19.96 8.84
N GLN A 703 6.26 -18.92 8.32
CA GLN A 703 7.53 -18.99 7.59
C GLN A 703 8.72 -18.74 8.51
N ASN A 704 8.65 -17.68 9.32
CA ASN A 704 9.78 -17.24 10.14
C ASN A 704 9.32 -16.56 11.42
N VAL A 705 10.20 -16.57 12.43
CA VAL A 705 10.07 -15.78 13.65
C VAL A 705 11.37 -15.00 13.85
N SER A 706 11.27 -13.67 13.82
CA SER A 706 12.40 -12.75 13.95
C SER A 706 12.27 -11.93 15.22
N ARG A 707 13.39 -11.59 15.87
CA ARG A 707 13.40 -10.58 16.93
C ARG A 707 13.71 -9.23 16.30
N ILE A 708 12.81 -8.27 16.45
CA ILE A 708 12.93 -6.93 15.86
C ILE A 708 13.33 -5.87 16.89
N GLY A 709 13.30 -6.19 18.19
CA GLY A 709 13.73 -5.23 19.20
C GLY A 709 13.45 -5.70 20.61
N ASN A 710 13.49 -4.76 21.54
CA ASN A 710 13.05 -4.96 22.91
C ASN A 710 12.17 -3.80 23.34
N GLN A 711 11.21 -4.08 24.22
CA GLN A 711 10.52 -3.04 24.92
C GLN A 711 11.50 -2.33 25.88
N PRO A 712 11.36 -1.00 26.07
CA PRO A 712 12.15 -0.24 27.02
C PRO A 712 12.08 -0.76 28.46
N SER A 713 10.96 -1.35 28.85
CA SER A 713 10.67 -1.79 30.21
C SER A 713 9.70 -2.98 30.23
N GLN A 714 9.33 -3.40 31.44
CA GLN A 714 8.39 -4.47 31.70
C GLN A 714 6.94 -3.99 31.50
N TYR A 715 6.46 -4.00 30.25
CA TYR A 715 5.10 -3.57 29.91
C TYR A 715 4.11 -4.73 29.89
N PHE A 716 3.22 -4.75 30.89
CA PHE A 716 2.14 -5.72 31.05
C PHE A 716 0.99 -5.41 30.09
N LEU A 717 0.72 -6.31 29.14
CA LEU A 717 -0.38 -6.23 28.16
C LEU A 717 -0.56 -4.82 27.57
N PRO A 718 0.47 -4.23 26.93
CA PRO A 718 0.39 -2.88 26.39
C PRO A 718 -0.69 -2.77 25.30
N VAL A 719 -1.25 -1.57 25.14
CA VAL A 719 -2.15 -1.25 24.03
C VAL A 719 -1.32 -1.11 22.75
N LEU A 720 -1.74 -1.79 21.69
CA LEU A 720 -1.07 -1.75 20.38
C LEU A 720 -2.00 -1.14 19.34
N PHE A 721 -1.49 -0.18 18.56
CA PHE A 721 -2.27 0.49 17.52
C PHE A 721 -1.42 0.79 16.29
N LYS A 722 -1.81 0.25 15.12
CA LYS A 722 -1.18 0.60 13.84
C LYS A 722 -1.47 2.06 13.51
N THR A 723 -0.43 2.81 13.19
CA THR A 723 -0.52 4.24 12.84
C THR A 723 0.57 4.63 11.84
N VAL A 724 0.74 5.93 11.60
CA VAL A 724 1.79 6.53 10.76
C VAL A 724 3.04 6.87 11.58
N SER A 725 4.16 7.13 10.91
CA SER A 725 5.49 7.28 11.53
C SER A 725 5.66 8.50 12.44
N ASP A 726 4.79 9.51 12.36
CA ASP A 726 4.84 10.76 13.11
C ASP A 726 3.69 10.93 14.12
N TYR A 727 2.91 9.88 14.35
CA TYR A 727 1.72 9.97 15.18
C TYR A 727 2.07 10.17 16.66
N CYS A 728 1.73 11.35 17.19
CA CYS A 728 1.95 11.75 18.59
C CYS A 728 3.42 11.87 19.02
N ILE A 729 4.33 12.20 18.10
CA ILE A 729 5.76 12.47 18.41
C ILE A 729 5.97 13.86 19.00
#